data_AF-A0A1Q5TKG8-F1
#
_entry.id   AF-A0A1Q5TKG8-F1
#
_cell.length_a   1.000
_cell.length_b   1.000
_cell.length_c   1.000
_cell.angle_alpha   90.00
_cell.angle_beta   90.00
_cell.angle_gamma   90.00
#
_symmetry.space_group_name_H-M   'P 1'
#
loop_
_entity.id
_entity.type
_entity.pdbx_description
1 polymer ?
#
loop_
_entity_poly.entity_id
_entity_poly.type
_entity_poly.pdbx_seq_one_letter_code
_entity_poly.pdbx_strand_id
1 'polypeptide(L)'
;MTDRFARTDGSTTSPCDLEEGLYCGGTWRGTINHLDYIQGMGFDAVMISPIIKNIDGRVSYGEAYHGYWPLDIYDLNSHFGTSQDLLDLSKALHARGMYLMMDTVINNMAYMTNGSDPATHIDYSVFTPFNNADYFHPYCKIVHWEDFTEAQLCQTGDNETALPDLFTEHNDVQLLLENWATDTIQKYSIDGLRIDAAKHVSPGFLKNFGDKVGVYVTGEVLERNVSIVCDYQSKYIGSMPNYPIYYAMIDTFTTGNITKLPNAVEVMKRACPDITAMVSFSENHDLQRIANFTSDISLAKNIISFTLLFDGVPMLYQGQEQHLDGSGTPFNREAIWLTGYNNDTVLYKLIATLNGIRKHAYRLDPDYVDIQTHSIYTGSSEVAFSKGVEGRQVIMLLSNQGTQGKPYSLMLPVTYNAGTAVTEVLNCKTYLVNEKGELHVDMDKGEPRVLFPSKLLEGSGLCGYSSSNISYADIRTGQAAKNLDQLPSWTAPDNTLILQAFEWHVPADRRHWNRLKAALPDYKALGVDQIWVPPGCKGMDPAGNGYDIYDLYDLGEFDQKGAISTKWGSRKELEDLVCQAQALDIKIIWDAVLNHKAGADFPESFEAVEVDPKRRDVEISKPLEIDGWVGFDFSGRGDVYSSMKYHWQHFSGVDWDDKRKHQAIYKVHAPHKNWASDVSGENGNYDYLMFADLDLSHPEVREDILQWGTWITDTLSLSGMRLDAAKHFSAKFQKDFVNHIRSTANPDFFVIGEYWTGNVQAIMDYLEKLEYDIAAYDVPLIENFSKLSHIPGADLRDIFKDTLVERRPDQAV
;
A
#
# COMPACT_ATOMS: atom_id res chain seq x y z
N MET A 1 14.99 -16.23 19.71
CA MET A 1 16.43 -16.46 19.95
C MET A 1 16.81 -17.84 19.44
N THR A 2 17.66 -17.92 18.43
CA THR A 2 17.92 -19.16 17.68
C THR A 2 18.43 -20.29 18.59
N ASP A 3 19.40 -20.01 19.46
CA ASP A 3 19.97 -20.99 20.41
C ASP A 3 18.97 -21.55 21.43
N ARG A 4 17.86 -20.86 21.67
CA ARG A 4 16.90 -21.16 22.75
C ARG A 4 15.54 -21.61 22.26
N PHE A 5 15.28 -21.56 20.95
CA PHE A 5 13.96 -21.90 20.41
C PHE A 5 13.79 -23.40 20.21
N ALA A 6 14.62 -24.01 19.36
CA ALA A 6 14.46 -25.40 18.97
C ALA A 6 15.77 -26.04 18.53
N ARG A 7 15.97 -27.29 18.95
CA ARG A 7 17.15 -28.09 18.64
C ARG A 7 16.92 -28.95 17.40
N THR A 8 17.97 -29.24 16.65
CA THR A 8 17.88 -30.13 15.47
C THR A 8 17.41 -31.54 15.84
N ASP A 9 17.78 -32.03 17.03
CA ASP A 9 17.39 -33.36 17.53
C ASP A 9 15.94 -33.44 18.03
N GLY A 10 15.21 -32.31 18.08
CA GLY A 10 13.84 -32.23 18.58
C GLY A 10 13.70 -32.49 20.08
N SER A 11 14.80 -32.46 20.86
CA SER A 11 14.74 -32.73 22.29
C SER A 11 13.94 -31.66 23.03
N THR A 12 12.98 -32.08 23.85
CA THR A 12 12.20 -31.23 24.76
C THR A 12 12.68 -31.28 26.21
N THR A 13 13.80 -31.98 26.47
CA THR A 13 14.33 -32.19 27.83
C THR A 13 15.81 -31.86 27.95
N SER A 14 16.48 -31.47 26.86
CA SER A 14 17.89 -31.09 26.92
C SER A 14 18.07 -29.90 27.86
N PRO A 15 18.96 -29.97 28.86
CA PRO A 15 19.14 -28.90 29.82
C PRO A 15 19.66 -27.64 29.12
N CYS A 16 19.23 -26.48 29.61
CA CYS A 16 19.77 -25.18 29.24
C CYS A 16 19.91 -24.37 30.51
N ASP A 17 21.13 -24.32 31.05
CA ASP A 17 21.44 -23.56 32.25
C ASP A 17 21.66 -22.09 31.87
N LEU A 18 20.77 -21.23 32.37
CA LEU A 18 20.76 -19.81 32.03
C LEU A 18 21.83 -19.03 32.78
N GLU A 19 22.25 -19.49 33.96
CA GLU A 19 23.26 -18.81 34.78
C GLU A 19 24.66 -18.96 34.16
N GLU A 20 24.93 -20.10 33.54
CA GLU A 20 26.20 -20.37 32.86
C GLU A 20 26.35 -19.59 31.54
N GLY A 21 25.24 -19.18 30.92
CA GLY A 21 25.25 -18.34 29.71
C GLY A 21 25.87 -19.02 28.48
N LEU A 22 25.73 -20.34 28.33
CA LEU A 22 26.35 -21.11 27.25
C LEU A 22 25.40 -21.29 26.05
N TYR A 23 25.96 -21.75 24.92
CA TYR A 23 25.14 -22.30 23.84
C TYR A 23 24.38 -23.55 24.32
N CYS A 24 23.06 -23.53 24.17
CA CYS A 24 22.17 -24.63 24.51
C CYS A 24 21.79 -25.50 23.30
N GLY A 25 22.22 -25.11 22.09
CA GLY A 25 22.19 -25.93 20.87
C GLY A 25 20.93 -25.77 20.02
N GLY A 26 20.24 -24.64 20.14
CA GLY A 26 19.17 -24.28 19.21
C GLY A 26 19.73 -23.92 17.82
N THR A 27 18.96 -24.23 16.77
CA THR A 27 19.45 -24.20 15.38
C THR A 27 18.35 -23.76 14.41
N TRP A 28 18.72 -23.28 13.22
CA TRP A 28 17.74 -22.97 12.16
C TRP A 28 16.95 -24.20 11.72
N ARG A 29 17.60 -25.37 11.66
CA ARG A 29 16.92 -26.64 11.36
C ARG A 29 15.90 -27.01 12.44
N GLY A 30 16.24 -26.81 13.71
CA GLY A 30 15.30 -26.97 14.81
C GLY A 30 14.10 -26.05 14.66
N THR A 31 14.31 -24.77 14.30
CA THR A 31 13.21 -23.82 14.06
C THR A 31 12.27 -24.29 12.95
N ILE A 32 12.81 -24.83 11.84
CA ILE A 32 12.00 -25.41 10.74
C ILE A 32 11.04 -26.48 11.26
N ASN A 33 11.51 -27.35 12.16
CA ASN A 33 10.74 -28.46 12.72
C ASN A 33 9.56 -28.00 13.60
N HIS A 34 9.55 -26.73 14.03
CA HIS A 34 8.52 -26.17 14.92
C HIS A 34 7.78 -24.97 14.31
N LEU A 35 7.83 -24.79 12.98
CA LEU A 35 7.05 -23.73 12.31
C LEU A 35 5.54 -23.91 12.49
N ASP A 36 5.04 -25.14 12.63
CA ASP A 36 3.61 -25.40 12.90
C ASP A 36 3.16 -24.82 14.26
N TYR A 37 4.04 -24.82 15.25
CA TYR A 37 3.77 -24.22 16.57
C TYR A 37 3.67 -22.70 16.48
N ILE A 38 4.53 -22.06 15.68
CA ILE A 38 4.48 -20.61 15.44
C ILE A 38 3.23 -20.25 14.63
N GLN A 39 3.01 -20.95 13.50
CA GLN A 39 1.90 -20.69 12.60
C GLN A 39 0.54 -21.00 13.25
N GLY A 40 0.48 -21.95 14.18
CA GLY A 40 -0.73 -22.26 14.94
C GLY A 40 -1.18 -21.14 15.89
N MET A 41 -0.29 -20.22 16.27
CA MET A 41 -0.66 -18.96 16.93
C MET A 41 -1.09 -17.87 15.96
N GLY A 42 -1.01 -18.11 14.66
CA GLY A 42 -1.41 -17.17 13.62
C GLY A 42 -0.36 -16.09 13.31
N PHE A 43 0.92 -16.28 13.63
CA PHE A 43 1.98 -15.35 13.20
C PHE A 43 2.26 -15.45 11.69
N ASP A 44 2.61 -14.31 11.09
CA ASP A 44 2.96 -14.19 9.67
C ASP A 44 4.46 -13.98 9.43
N ALA A 45 5.27 -13.88 10.49
CA ALA A 45 6.70 -13.64 10.38
C ALA A 45 7.47 -14.28 11.54
N VAL A 46 8.75 -14.56 11.32
CA VAL A 46 9.69 -15.00 12.36
C VAL A 46 10.91 -14.10 12.34
N MET A 47 11.22 -13.48 13.48
CA MET A 47 12.48 -12.77 13.71
C MET A 47 13.49 -13.69 14.39
N ILE A 48 14.65 -13.89 13.77
CA ILE A 48 15.74 -14.71 14.32
C ILE A 48 16.89 -13.85 14.86
N SER A 49 17.71 -14.44 15.75
CA SER A 49 18.94 -13.82 16.25
C SER A 49 19.92 -13.49 15.11
N PRO A 50 20.91 -12.60 15.33
CA PRO A 50 21.91 -12.30 14.31
C PRO A 50 22.63 -13.54 13.81
N ILE A 51 22.80 -13.62 12.50
CA ILE A 51 23.34 -14.80 11.82
C ILE A 51 24.87 -14.77 11.69
N ILE A 52 25.46 -13.61 11.95
CA ILE A 52 26.90 -13.33 11.79
C ILE A 52 27.72 -14.26 12.68
N LYS A 53 28.88 -14.73 12.20
CA LYS A 53 29.83 -15.47 13.02
C LYS A 53 30.30 -14.61 14.20
N ASN A 54 30.12 -15.17 15.39
CA ASN A 54 30.47 -14.52 16.65
C ASN A 54 31.88 -14.94 17.11
N ILE A 55 32.39 -14.26 18.13
CA ILE A 55 33.61 -14.68 18.84
C ILE A 55 33.44 -16.06 19.48
N ASP A 56 34.47 -16.89 19.34
CA ASP A 56 34.57 -18.20 20.00
C ASP A 56 35.28 -18.05 21.35
N GLY A 57 34.71 -18.65 22.39
CA GLY A 57 35.26 -18.62 23.74
C GLY A 57 34.20 -18.28 24.79
N ARG A 58 34.64 -18.21 26.04
CA ARG A 58 33.78 -17.95 27.20
C ARG A 58 34.41 -16.89 28.09
N VAL A 59 33.63 -15.88 28.43
CA VAL A 59 33.95 -14.89 29.49
C VAL A 59 33.22 -15.26 30.79
N SER A 60 33.40 -14.46 31.84
CA SER A 60 32.82 -14.72 33.17
C SER A 60 31.30 -14.93 33.16
N TYR A 61 30.57 -14.29 32.25
CA TYR A 61 29.12 -14.37 32.10
C TYR A 61 28.64 -15.18 30.88
N GLY A 62 29.51 -15.97 30.25
CA GLY A 62 29.11 -16.97 29.26
C GLY A 62 29.70 -16.78 27.85
N GLU A 63 28.98 -17.27 26.86
CA GLU A 63 29.35 -17.36 25.44
C GLU A 63 28.42 -16.52 24.57
N ALA A 64 28.78 -16.34 23.29
CA ALA A 64 28.06 -15.50 22.33
C ALA A 64 26.74 -16.09 21.78
N TYR A 65 26.00 -16.89 22.56
CA TYR A 65 24.82 -17.65 22.11
C TYR A 65 23.68 -16.80 21.54
N HIS A 66 23.67 -15.52 21.90
CA HIS A 66 22.65 -14.55 21.48
C HIS A 66 22.89 -13.99 20.08
N GLY A 67 24.14 -14.01 19.59
CA GLY A 67 24.51 -13.54 18.25
C GLY A 67 25.03 -12.10 18.15
N TYR A 68 25.04 -11.34 19.25
CA TYR A 68 25.37 -9.90 19.29
C TYR A 68 26.88 -9.59 19.50
N TRP A 69 27.76 -10.58 19.41
CA TRP A 69 29.22 -10.41 19.50
C TRP A 69 29.90 -10.76 18.17
N PRO A 70 29.65 -10.00 17.09
CA PRO A 70 30.12 -10.33 15.75
C PRO A 70 31.65 -10.24 15.64
N LEU A 71 32.23 -11.18 14.90
CA LEU A 71 33.67 -11.28 14.62
C LEU A 71 33.94 -11.19 13.11
N ASP A 72 33.16 -11.90 12.31
CA ASP A 72 33.32 -11.98 10.85
C ASP A 72 31.94 -11.92 10.19
N ILE A 73 31.63 -10.79 9.55
CA ILE A 73 30.32 -10.57 8.95
C ILE A 73 30.08 -11.44 7.71
N TYR A 74 31.12 -11.96 7.06
CA TYR A 74 30.97 -12.79 5.85
C TYR A 74 30.76 -14.28 6.15
N ASP A 75 31.04 -14.71 7.38
CA ASP A 75 30.77 -16.05 7.86
C ASP A 75 29.48 -16.11 8.70
N LEU A 76 28.85 -17.29 8.72
CA LEU A 76 27.69 -17.56 9.55
C LEU A 76 28.08 -18.11 10.92
N ASN A 77 27.23 -17.88 11.94
CA ASN A 77 27.35 -18.54 13.23
C ASN A 77 27.13 -20.05 13.09
N SER A 78 28.24 -20.81 13.15
CA SER A 78 28.24 -22.26 12.95
C SER A 78 27.44 -23.04 14.00
N HIS A 79 27.17 -22.45 15.18
CA HIS A 79 26.31 -23.06 16.19
C HIS A 79 24.84 -23.13 15.77
N PHE A 80 24.38 -22.22 14.91
CA PHE A 80 22.99 -22.18 14.44
C PHE A 80 22.74 -23.09 13.24
N GLY A 81 23.79 -23.43 12.49
CA GLY A 81 23.74 -24.35 11.36
C GLY A 81 24.58 -23.87 10.19
N THR A 82 24.26 -24.41 9.00
CA THR A 82 24.94 -24.11 7.75
C THR A 82 24.21 -23.06 6.92
N SER A 83 24.87 -22.54 5.88
CA SER A 83 24.24 -21.68 4.88
C SER A 83 23.00 -22.32 4.23
N GLN A 84 23.01 -23.65 4.04
CA GLN A 84 21.86 -24.39 3.51
C GLN A 84 20.69 -24.45 4.52
N ASP A 85 20.97 -24.54 5.83
CA ASP A 85 19.91 -24.54 6.84
C ASP A 85 19.17 -23.20 6.88
N LEU A 86 19.88 -22.09 6.69
CA LEU A 86 19.25 -20.75 6.62
C LEU A 86 18.42 -20.57 5.33
N LEU A 87 18.93 -21.03 4.19
CA LEU A 87 18.16 -21.07 2.93
C LEU A 87 16.89 -21.91 3.07
N ASP A 88 16.99 -23.07 3.72
CA ASP A 88 15.86 -23.96 3.96
C ASP A 88 14.84 -23.33 4.92
N LEU A 89 15.29 -22.58 5.93
CA LEU A 89 14.41 -21.86 6.86
C LEU A 89 13.61 -20.78 6.13
N SER A 90 14.29 -19.95 5.34
CA SER A 90 13.65 -18.94 4.49
C SER A 90 12.61 -19.56 3.56
N LYS A 91 13.00 -20.60 2.83
CA LYS A 91 12.09 -21.34 1.95
C LYS A 91 10.88 -21.95 2.68
N ALA A 92 11.09 -22.50 3.88
CA ALA A 92 10.03 -23.11 4.67
C ALA A 92 9.02 -22.07 5.19
N LEU A 93 9.48 -20.87 5.53
CA LEU A 93 8.61 -19.74 5.90
C LEU A 93 7.82 -19.25 4.69
N HIS A 94 8.47 -18.99 3.55
CA HIS A 94 7.79 -18.51 2.34
C HIS A 94 6.77 -19.51 1.80
N ALA A 95 7.06 -20.81 1.86
CA ALA A 95 6.10 -21.85 1.47
C ALA A 95 4.82 -21.86 2.33
N ARG A 96 4.86 -21.23 3.51
CA ARG A 96 3.73 -21.05 4.43
C ARG A 96 3.09 -19.67 4.32
N GLY A 97 3.57 -18.80 3.42
CA GLY A 97 3.16 -17.39 3.34
C GLY A 97 3.66 -16.56 4.52
N MET A 98 4.74 -16.98 5.19
CA MET A 98 5.34 -16.25 6.30
C MET A 98 6.65 -15.56 5.87
N TYR A 99 6.99 -14.48 6.56
CA TYR A 99 8.21 -13.70 6.33
C TYR A 99 9.36 -14.09 7.28
N LEU A 100 10.59 -13.96 6.80
CA LEU A 100 11.82 -14.08 7.59
C LEU A 100 12.40 -12.70 7.89
N MET A 101 12.46 -12.34 9.17
CA MET A 101 13.16 -11.15 9.64
C MET A 101 14.47 -11.54 10.32
N MET A 102 15.53 -10.79 10.03
CA MET A 102 16.85 -11.00 10.60
C MET A 102 17.22 -9.86 11.54
N ASP A 103 17.60 -10.18 12.77
CA ASP A 103 18.28 -9.23 13.64
C ASP A 103 19.73 -9.03 13.18
N THR A 104 20.26 -7.82 13.26
CA THR A 104 21.60 -7.48 12.77
C THR A 104 22.30 -6.44 13.64
N VAL A 105 23.60 -6.63 13.83
CA VAL A 105 24.48 -5.67 14.49
C VAL A 105 25.29 -4.95 13.42
N ILE A 106 25.12 -3.63 13.33
CA ILE A 106 25.91 -2.77 12.43
C ILE A 106 26.73 -1.72 13.20
N ASN A 107 26.63 -1.72 14.54
CA ASN A 107 27.27 -0.75 15.42
C ASN A 107 28.71 -1.14 15.77
N ASN A 108 28.94 -2.39 16.15
CA ASN A 108 30.20 -2.81 16.74
C ASN A 108 30.64 -4.20 16.28
N MET A 109 31.92 -4.48 16.48
CA MET A 109 32.48 -5.84 16.54
C MET A 109 32.58 -6.27 18.01
N ALA A 110 33.12 -7.46 18.30
CA ALA A 110 33.31 -7.91 19.68
C ALA A 110 34.66 -8.59 19.90
N TYR A 111 35.24 -8.39 21.08
CA TYR A 111 36.55 -8.94 21.44
C TYR A 111 36.62 -9.28 22.93
N MET A 112 37.08 -10.48 23.27
CA MET A 112 37.24 -10.89 24.67
C MET A 112 38.52 -10.32 25.25
N THR A 113 38.40 -9.39 26.19
CA THR A 113 39.52 -8.78 26.92
C THR A 113 39.77 -9.46 28.28
N ASN A 114 38.80 -10.23 28.80
CA ASN A 114 38.89 -11.01 30.05
C ASN A 114 39.43 -10.18 31.23
N GLY A 115 38.89 -8.97 31.41
CA GLY A 115 39.25 -8.01 32.45
C GLY A 115 40.37 -7.03 32.07
N SER A 116 41.01 -7.20 30.92
CA SER A 116 42.07 -6.29 30.43
C SER A 116 41.49 -4.98 29.89
N ASP A 117 42.29 -3.92 29.87
CA ASP A 117 41.87 -2.59 29.39
C ASP A 117 41.63 -2.61 27.87
N PRO A 118 40.37 -2.43 27.39
CA PRO A 118 40.06 -2.44 25.97
C PRO A 118 40.83 -1.39 25.17
N ALA A 119 41.18 -0.26 25.77
CA ALA A 119 41.92 0.82 25.10
C ALA A 119 43.26 0.36 24.50
N THR A 120 43.84 -0.71 25.04
CA THR A 120 45.20 -1.17 24.71
C THR A 120 45.30 -2.64 24.31
N HIS A 121 44.23 -3.44 24.48
CA HIS A 121 44.28 -4.91 24.34
C HIS A 121 43.41 -5.48 23.21
N ILE A 122 42.71 -4.65 22.44
CA ILE A 122 41.97 -5.10 21.25
C ILE A 122 42.97 -5.38 20.11
N ASP A 123 42.98 -6.62 19.62
CA ASP A 123 43.65 -6.95 18.35
C ASP A 123 42.66 -6.77 17.20
N TYR A 124 42.74 -5.63 16.52
CA TYR A 124 41.84 -5.32 15.40
C TYR A 124 42.01 -6.23 14.19
N SER A 125 43.15 -6.94 14.06
CA SER A 125 43.43 -7.77 12.88
C SER A 125 42.53 -9.00 12.75
N VAL A 126 41.80 -9.35 13.82
CA VAL A 126 40.90 -10.50 13.86
C VAL A 126 39.54 -10.23 13.24
N PHE A 127 39.12 -8.97 13.10
CA PHE A 127 37.81 -8.62 12.58
C PHE A 127 37.79 -8.66 11.06
N THR A 128 36.79 -9.32 10.48
CA THR A 128 36.63 -9.42 9.03
C THR A 128 35.32 -8.73 8.60
N PRO A 129 35.36 -7.76 7.67
CA PRO A 129 36.52 -7.19 6.96
C PRO A 129 37.30 -6.10 7.72
N PHE A 130 36.85 -5.70 8.91
CA PHE A 130 37.36 -4.51 9.62
C PHE A 130 38.70 -4.76 10.35
N ASN A 131 39.71 -5.23 9.63
CA ASN A 131 40.94 -5.75 10.22
C ASN A 131 41.98 -4.68 10.64
N ASN A 132 41.54 -3.43 10.84
CA ASN A 132 42.38 -2.29 11.19
C ASN A 132 41.62 -1.37 12.15
N ALA A 133 42.33 -0.83 13.14
CA ALA A 133 41.81 0.15 14.09
C ALA A 133 41.20 1.40 13.43
N ASP A 134 41.64 1.76 12.22
CA ASP A 134 41.11 2.91 11.46
C ASP A 134 39.61 2.76 11.10
N TYR A 135 39.04 1.55 11.14
CA TYR A 135 37.62 1.30 10.95
C TYR A 135 36.76 1.51 12.21
N PHE A 136 37.38 1.88 13.33
CA PHE A 136 36.72 1.99 14.63
C PHE A 136 36.92 3.37 15.24
N HIS A 137 35.97 3.79 16.06
CA HIS A 137 36.16 4.94 16.91
C HIS A 137 37.28 4.69 17.94
N PRO A 138 38.09 5.72 18.27
CA PRO A 138 39.01 5.64 19.39
C PRO A 138 38.29 5.20 20.66
N TYR A 139 38.90 4.31 21.44
CA TYR A 139 38.27 3.81 22.65
C TYR A 139 37.88 4.95 23.61
N CYS A 140 36.59 5.00 23.92
CA CYS A 140 36.02 5.66 25.08
C CYS A 140 34.87 4.80 25.61
N LYS A 141 34.61 4.91 26.91
CA LYS A 141 33.49 4.23 27.56
C LYS A 141 32.33 5.19 27.65
N ILE A 142 31.12 4.72 27.33
CA ILE A 142 29.90 5.50 27.57
C ILE A 142 29.69 5.67 29.08
N VAL A 143 29.75 6.91 29.55
CA VAL A 143 29.45 7.30 30.94
C VAL A 143 28.04 7.87 31.05
N HIS A 144 27.60 8.67 30.07
CA HIS A 144 26.28 9.29 30.06
C HIS A 144 25.41 8.72 28.94
N TRP A 145 24.64 7.68 29.24
CA TRP A 145 23.75 7.00 28.28
C TRP A 145 22.65 7.88 27.67
N GLU A 146 22.38 9.05 28.27
CA GLU A 146 21.43 10.05 27.75
C GLU A 146 22.10 11.07 26.83
N ASP A 147 23.43 11.10 26.77
CA ASP A 147 24.17 11.87 25.76
C ASP A 147 24.28 11.00 24.50
N PHE A 148 23.42 11.28 23.52
CA PHE A 148 23.40 10.55 22.26
C PHE A 148 24.71 10.69 21.48
N THR A 149 25.44 11.79 21.64
CA THR A 149 26.73 11.97 20.96
C THR A 149 27.77 11.04 21.56
N GLU A 150 27.84 10.98 22.90
CA GLU A 150 28.72 10.02 23.58
C GLU A 150 28.32 8.58 23.26
N ALA A 151 27.02 8.28 23.27
CA ALA A 151 26.50 6.95 22.94
C ALA A 151 26.79 6.51 21.50
N GLN A 152 27.02 7.44 20.57
CA GLN A 152 27.30 7.19 19.15
C GLN A 152 28.80 7.11 18.80
N LEU A 153 29.67 7.59 19.69
CA LEU A 153 31.11 7.69 19.44
C LEU A 153 31.94 6.79 20.38
N CYS A 154 31.31 6.18 21.39
CA CYS A 154 31.96 5.39 22.43
C CYS A 154 31.39 3.97 22.53
N GLN A 155 32.14 3.06 23.16
CA GLN A 155 31.84 1.64 23.20
C GLN A 155 30.81 1.29 24.30
N THR A 156 29.84 0.44 23.93
CA THR A 156 28.79 -0.10 24.83
C THR A 156 29.27 -1.24 25.73
N GLY A 157 30.33 -1.96 25.31
CA GLY A 157 30.88 -3.14 25.99
C GLY A 157 31.53 -2.86 27.34
N ASP A 158 32.15 -3.90 27.91
CA ASP A 158 32.82 -3.85 29.21
C ASP A 158 34.27 -4.34 29.13
N ASN A 159 34.91 -4.52 30.29
CA ASN A 159 36.29 -4.98 30.36
C ASN A 159 36.42 -6.50 30.16
N GLU A 160 35.34 -7.26 30.19
CA GLU A 160 35.35 -8.71 29.91
C GLU A 160 35.19 -8.95 28.41
N THR A 161 34.19 -8.31 27.81
CA THR A 161 33.92 -8.30 26.38
C THR A 161 33.85 -6.85 25.90
N ALA A 162 34.92 -6.41 25.26
CA ALA A 162 34.92 -5.15 24.55
C ALA A 162 34.03 -5.25 23.31
N LEU A 163 33.32 -4.17 23.01
CA LEU A 163 32.52 -4.02 21.79
C LEU A 163 33.09 -2.85 20.97
N PRO A 164 34.17 -3.08 20.19
CA PRO A 164 34.79 -2.01 19.40
C PRO A 164 33.78 -1.38 18.46
N ASP A 165 33.56 -0.09 18.65
CA ASP A 165 32.54 0.69 17.96
C ASP A 165 33.02 1.07 16.56
N LEU A 166 32.27 0.66 15.53
CA LEU A 166 32.62 0.92 14.14
C LEU A 166 32.48 2.41 13.85
N PHE A 167 33.45 2.96 13.12
CA PHE A 167 33.41 4.36 12.70
C PHE A 167 32.41 4.54 11.57
N THR A 168 31.11 4.57 11.90
CA THR A 168 30.02 4.53 10.92
C THR A 168 29.90 5.80 10.07
N GLU A 169 30.62 6.87 10.35
CA GLU A 169 30.78 8.04 9.50
C GLU A 169 31.82 7.84 8.39
N HIS A 170 32.66 6.81 8.50
CA HIS A 170 33.65 6.47 7.49
C HIS A 170 33.00 5.78 6.29
N ASN A 171 33.18 6.36 5.10
CA ASN A 171 32.53 5.89 3.87
C ASN A 171 32.81 4.40 3.56
N ASP A 172 34.03 3.92 3.79
CA ASP A 172 34.33 2.50 3.55
C ASP A 172 33.58 1.57 4.51
N VAL A 173 33.37 1.98 5.77
CA VAL A 173 32.60 1.20 6.75
C VAL A 173 31.14 1.11 6.31
N GLN A 174 30.56 2.26 5.91
CA GLN A 174 29.18 2.31 5.39
C GLN A 174 29.01 1.40 4.18
N LEU A 175 29.88 1.52 3.17
CA LEU A 175 29.81 0.73 1.95
C LEU A 175 29.98 -0.78 2.21
N LEU A 176 30.88 -1.16 3.12
CA LEU A 176 31.07 -2.57 3.48
C LEU A 176 29.83 -3.17 4.13
N LEU A 177 29.23 -2.45 5.09
CA LEU A 177 28.00 -2.87 5.77
C LEU A 177 26.79 -2.90 4.83
N GLU A 178 26.62 -1.88 4.00
CA GLU A 178 25.54 -1.79 3.01
C GLU A 178 25.60 -2.93 1.98
N ASN A 179 26.78 -3.18 1.41
CA ASN A 179 26.97 -4.26 0.44
C ASN A 179 26.75 -5.62 1.10
N TRP A 180 27.32 -5.83 2.28
CA TRP A 180 27.12 -7.06 3.05
C TRP A 180 25.64 -7.34 3.32
N ALA A 181 24.90 -6.34 3.81
CA ALA A 181 23.49 -6.49 4.14
C ALA A 181 22.66 -6.78 2.89
N THR A 182 22.92 -6.06 1.79
CA THR A 182 22.24 -6.26 0.50
C THR A 182 22.48 -7.67 -0.05
N ASP A 183 23.74 -8.12 -0.06
CA ASP A 183 24.12 -9.46 -0.53
C ASP A 183 23.50 -10.56 0.35
N THR A 184 23.48 -10.34 1.67
CA THR A 184 22.90 -11.28 2.65
C THR A 184 21.40 -11.41 2.47
N ILE A 185 20.70 -10.27 2.32
CA ILE A 185 19.25 -10.24 2.05
C ILE A 185 18.92 -10.99 0.76
N GLN A 186 19.65 -10.71 -0.32
CA GLN A 186 19.43 -11.36 -1.61
C GLN A 186 19.71 -12.87 -1.53
N LYS A 187 20.84 -13.25 -0.93
CA LYS A 187 21.27 -14.64 -0.83
C LYS A 187 20.28 -15.49 -0.03
N TYR A 188 19.81 -15.02 1.11
CA TYR A 188 18.95 -15.78 2.02
C TYR A 188 17.47 -15.43 1.91
N SER A 189 17.10 -14.54 0.98
CA SER A 189 15.72 -14.06 0.79
C SER A 189 15.10 -13.58 2.11
N ILE A 190 15.76 -12.61 2.75
CA ILE A 190 15.30 -12.01 4.01
C ILE A 190 14.29 -10.90 3.66
N ASP A 191 13.16 -10.87 4.36
CA ASP A 191 12.05 -9.95 4.08
C ASP A 191 12.09 -8.65 4.89
N GLY A 192 12.89 -8.63 5.97
CA GLY A 192 13.08 -7.45 6.79
C GLY A 192 14.24 -7.58 7.78
N LEU A 193 14.67 -6.44 8.33
CA LEU A 193 15.75 -6.35 9.30
C LEU A 193 15.27 -5.73 10.62
N ARG A 194 15.79 -6.25 11.73
CA ARG A 194 15.84 -5.53 13.01
C ARG A 194 17.28 -5.11 13.25
N ILE A 195 17.53 -3.81 13.40
CA ILE A 195 18.86 -3.26 13.68
C ILE A 195 19.03 -3.16 15.20
N ASP A 196 20.02 -3.88 15.71
CA ASP A 196 20.47 -3.78 17.10
C ASP A 196 21.12 -2.43 17.38
N ALA A 197 20.95 -1.94 18.60
CA ALA A 197 21.65 -0.75 19.09
C ALA A 197 21.56 0.47 18.14
N ALA A 198 20.44 0.67 17.45
CA ALA A 198 20.30 1.74 16.47
C ALA A 198 20.53 3.13 17.07
N LYS A 199 20.24 3.34 18.37
CA LYS A 199 20.59 4.59 19.10
C LYS A 199 22.09 4.94 19.04
N HIS A 200 22.95 3.92 18.93
CA HIS A 200 24.41 4.02 18.97
C HIS A 200 25.05 4.21 17.59
N VAL A 201 24.28 4.06 16.50
CA VAL A 201 24.78 4.27 15.15
C VAL A 201 24.62 5.74 14.75
N SER A 202 25.54 6.25 13.93
CA SER A 202 25.42 7.62 13.42
C SER A 202 24.08 7.82 12.67
N PRO A 203 23.27 8.84 13.03
CA PRO A 203 21.90 8.94 12.51
C PRO A 203 21.79 9.07 10.99
N GLY A 204 22.78 9.71 10.35
CA GLY A 204 22.85 9.79 8.89
C GLY A 204 23.06 8.44 8.22
N PHE A 205 23.88 7.57 8.81
CA PHE A 205 24.12 6.24 8.27
C PHE A 205 22.90 5.33 8.42
N LEU A 206 22.18 5.37 9.55
CA LEU A 206 20.94 4.59 9.72
C LEU A 206 19.95 4.80 8.57
N LYS A 207 19.77 6.07 8.17
CA LYS A 207 18.90 6.42 7.06
C LYS A 207 19.41 5.84 5.74
N ASN A 208 20.68 6.07 5.42
CA ASN A 208 21.30 5.59 4.18
C ASN A 208 21.25 4.06 4.08
N PHE A 209 21.56 3.38 5.18
CA PHE A 209 21.51 1.92 5.27
C PHE A 209 20.10 1.40 5.01
N GLY A 210 19.07 1.97 5.67
CA GLY A 210 17.67 1.60 5.45
C GLY A 210 17.21 1.82 4.00
N ASP A 211 17.54 2.97 3.41
CA ASP A 211 17.22 3.29 2.02
C ASP A 211 17.93 2.33 1.03
N LYS A 212 19.14 1.88 1.37
CA LYS A 212 19.96 1.03 0.52
C LYS A 212 19.51 -0.42 0.48
N VAL A 213 19.12 -1.00 1.62
CA VAL A 213 18.75 -2.42 1.70
C VAL A 213 17.37 -2.73 1.11
N GLY A 214 16.47 -1.74 1.03
CA GLY A 214 15.22 -1.86 0.28
C GLY A 214 14.18 -2.86 0.83
N VAL A 215 14.33 -3.27 2.10
CA VAL A 215 13.37 -4.11 2.84
C VAL A 215 12.81 -3.34 4.04
N TYR A 216 11.82 -3.89 4.75
CA TYR A 216 11.35 -3.29 6.00
C TYR A 216 12.47 -3.33 7.06
N VAL A 217 12.77 -2.18 7.67
CA VAL A 217 13.82 -2.06 8.70
C VAL A 217 13.23 -1.42 9.95
N THR A 218 13.42 -2.06 11.10
CA THR A 218 13.10 -1.52 12.42
C THR A 218 14.35 -1.44 13.28
N GLY A 219 14.66 -0.28 13.87
CA GLY A 219 15.89 -0.10 14.66
C GLY A 219 15.60 0.03 16.14
N GLU A 220 16.41 -0.62 16.96
CA GLU A 220 16.30 -0.50 18.41
C GLU A 220 16.81 0.85 18.91
N VAL A 221 15.86 1.71 19.30
CA VAL A 221 16.14 2.92 20.06
C VAL A 221 15.47 2.78 21.43
N LEU A 222 16.23 2.29 22.41
CA LEU A 222 15.74 2.10 23.78
C LEU A 222 15.57 3.46 24.47
N GLU A 223 14.39 4.04 24.30
CA GLU A 223 14.03 5.38 24.76
C GLU A 223 12.57 5.45 25.24
N ARG A 224 12.34 6.14 26.36
CA ARG A 224 11.00 6.33 26.95
C ARG A 224 10.29 7.56 26.40
N ASN A 225 11.04 8.57 25.98
CA ASN A 225 10.53 9.85 25.57
C ASN A 225 9.93 9.79 24.17
N VAL A 226 8.62 10.02 24.08
CA VAL A 226 7.87 10.03 22.81
C VAL A 226 8.47 11.00 21.80
N SER A 227 8.82 12.23 22.19
CA SER A 227 9.35 13.22 21.26
C SER A 227 10.68 12.77 20.64
N ILE A 228 11.56 12.13 21.41
CA ILE A 228 12.85 11.64 20.89
C ILE A 228 12.62 10.50 19.91
N VAL A 229 11.78 9.52 20.26
CA VAL A 229 11.45 8.39 19.39
C VAL A 229 10.78 8.88 18.10
N CYS A 230 9.77 9.74 18.18
CA CYS A 230 9.11 10.28 16.99
C CYS A 230 10.05 11.13 16.11
N ASP A 231 10.96 11.90 16.70
CA ASP A 231 11.99 12.64 15.97
C ASP A 231 12.92 11.68 15.22
N TYR A 232 13.35 10.60 15.87
CA TYR A 232 14.15 9.54 15.24
C TYR A 232 13.42 8.93 14.05
N GLN A 233 12.12 8.69 14.20
CA GLN A 233 11.30 8.12 13.14
C GLN A 233 11.25 9.03 11.92
N SER A 234 11.05 10.32 12.17
CA SER A 234 10.91 11.32 11.12
C SER A 234 12.20 11.59 10.35
N LYS A 235 13.36 11.38 10.98
CA LYS A 235 14.67 11.81 10.44
C LYS A 235 15.56 10.66 9.98
N TYR A 236 15.50 9.50 10.62
CA TYR A 236 16.58 8.51 10.51
C TYR A 236 16.10 7.09 10.16
N ILE A 237 14.99 6.61 10.70
CA ILE A 237 14.54 5.23 10.46
C ILE A 237 13.02 5.10 10.48
N GLY A 238 12.44 4.42 9.48
CA GLY A 238 10.98 4.36 9.31
C GLY A 238 10.22 3.64 10.43
N SER A 239 10.89 2.74 11.16
CA SER A 239 10.28 1.95 12.24
C SER A 239 11.23 1.73 13.41
N MET A 240 10.66 1.62 14.61
CA MET A 240 11.35 1.26 15.85
C MET A 240 10.43 0.42 16.76
N PRO A 241 10.98 -0.42 17.64
CA PRO A 241 10.26 -0.94 18.80
C PRO A 241 9.70 0.19 19.66
N ASN A 242 8.41 0.12 19.95
CA ASN A 242 7.68 1.18 20.63
C ASN A 242 7.86 1.12 22.16
N TYR A 243 9.08 1.43 22.61
CA TYR A 243 9.42 1.52 24.03
C TYR A 243 8.53 2.46 24.84
N PRO A 244 8.13 3.66 24.35
CA PRO A 244 7.21 4.52 25.09
C PRO A 244 5.87 3.85 25.43
N ILE A 245 5.28 3.12 24.48
CA ILE A 245 4.05 2.34 24.71
C ILE A 245 4.32 1.13 25.60
N TYR A 246 5.43 0.41 25.41
CA TYR A 246 5.82 -0.70 26.28
C TYR A 246 5.79 -0.27 27.75
N TYR A 247 6.48 0.82 28.11
CA TYR A 247 6.52 1.26 29.51
C TYR A 247 5.17 1.76 30.02
N ALA A 248 4.40 2.48 29.20
CA ALA A 248 3.07 2.92 29.59
C ALA A 248 2.12 1.74 29.84
N MET A 249 2.20 0.69 29.01
CA MET A 249 1.43 -0.54 29.11
C MET A 249 1.81 -1.32 30.37
N ILE A 250 3.10 -1.59 30.58
CA ILE A 250 3.58 -2.30 31.78
C ILE A 250 3.16 -1.55 33.04
N ASP A 251 3.35 -0.23 33.10
CA ASP A 251 2.94 0.56 34.27
C ASP A 251 1.42 0.48 34.50
N THR A 252 0.60 0.54 33.45
CA THR A 252 -0.86 0.48 33.57
C THR A 252 -1.35 -0.83 34.19
N PHE A 253 -0.78 -1.96 33.78
CA PHE A 253 -1.23 -3.28 34.21
C PHE A 253 -0.50 -3.82 35.45
N THR A 254 0.69 -3.31 35.79
CA THR A 254 1.48 -3.81 36.95
C THR A 254 1.49 -2.84 38.14
N THR A 255 1.39 -1.52 37.90
CA THR A 255 1.39 -0.50 38.98
C THR A 255 0.00 0.04 39.30
N GLY A 256 -1.00 -0.27 38.47
CA GLY A 256 -2.41 0.09 38.69
C GLY A 256 -2.84 1.46 38.13
N ASN A 257 -1.94 2.23 37.49
CA ASN A 257 -2.32 3.51 36.89
C ASN A 257 -2.96 3.33 35.49
N ILE A 258 -4.28 3.20 35.46
CA ILE A 258 -5.05 2.94 34.23
C ILE A 258 -4.93 4.04 33.16
N THR A 259 -4.57 5.27 33.55
CA THR A 259 -4.54 6.41 32.63
C THR A 259 -3.24 6.53 31.83
N LYS A 260 -2.15 5.85 32.22
CA LYS A 260 -0.85 6.01 31.54
C LYS A 260 -0.91 5.55 30.08
N LEU A 261 -1.46 4.37 29.83
CA LEU A 261 -1.56 3.80 28.49
C LEU A 261 -2.39 4.66 27.51
N PRO A 262 -3.66 5.03 27.79
CA PRO A 262 -4.44 5.84 26.86
C PRO A 262 -3.83 7.23 26.63
N ASN A 263 -3.21 7.84 27.64
CA ASN A 263 -2.50 9.11 27.46
C ASN A 263 -1.28 8.97 26.54
N ALA A 264 -0.49 7.90 26.71
CA ALA A 264 0.67 7.63 25.86
C ALA A 264 0.25 7.40 24.39
N VAL A 265 -0.84 6.66 24.16
CA VAL A 265 -1.42 6.46 22.81
C VAL A 265 -1.78 7.81 22.16
N GLU A 266 -2.52 8.67 22.87
CA GLU A 266 -2.94 9.97 22.33
C GLU A 266 -1.76 10.93 22.10
N VAL A 267 -0.74 10.89 22.96
CA VAL A 267 0.48 11.71 22.79
C VAL A 267 1.28 11.24 21.58
N MET A 268 1.51 9.93 21.45
CA MET A 268 2.21 9.38 20.28
C MET A 268 1.47 9.70 18.99
N LYS A 269 0.15 9.55 18.98
CA LYS A 269 -0.70 9.81 17.80
C LYS A 269 -0.49 11.20 17.19
N ARG A 270 -0.20 12.18 18.04
CA ARG A 270 0.03 13.57 17.63
C ARG A 270 1.50 13.87 17.30
N ALA A 271 2.42 13.14 17.90
CA ALA A 271 3.86 13.43 17.82
C ALA A 271 4.57 12.63 16.72
N CYS A 272 4.18 11.37 16.50
CA CYS A 272 4.87 10.48 15.57
C CYS A 272 4.30 10.60 14.15
N PRO A 273 5.15 10.55 13.12
CA PRO A 273 4.69 10.59 11.73
C PRO A 273 3.86 9.36 11.35
N ASP A 274 4.23 8.16 11.83
CA ASP A 274 3.53 6.92 11.49
C ASP A 274 3.68 5.83 12.57
N ILE A 275 2.71 5.73 13.49
CA ILE A 275 2.72 4.68 14.51
C ILE A 275 2.47 3.29 13.90
N THR A 276 1.78 3.23 12.76
CA THR A 276 1.40 1.96 12.13
C THR A 276 2.58 1.23 11.51
N ALA A 277 3.68 1.95 11.24
CA ALA A 277 4.96 1.38 10.85
C ALA A 277 5.82 0.87 12.03
N MET A 278 5.53 1.25 13.27
CA MET A 278 6.35 0.88 14.45
C MET A 278 6.13 -0.59 14.89
N VAL A 279 7.02 -1.12 15.74
CA VAL A 279 6.86 -2.46 16.33
C VAL A 279 6.26 -2.37 17.73
N SER A 280 5.11 -3.00 17.94
CA SER A 280 4.44 -3.07 19.24
C SER A 280 4.80 -4.36 19.95
N PHE A 281 5.35 -4.27 21.17
CA PHE A 281 5.84 -5.43 21.91
C PHE A 281 5.59 -5.28 23.42
N SER A 282 5.61 -6.42 24.12
CA SER A 282 5.43 -6.48 25.58
C SER A 282 6.51 -7.28 26.32
N GLU A 283 7.30 -8.05 25.60
CA GLU A 283 8.48 -8.76 26.12
C GLU A 283 9.57 -8.76 25.06
N ASN A 284 10.83 -8.79 25.48
CA ASN A 284 11.99 -9.04 24.63
C ASN A 284 13.10 -9.72 25.44
N HIS A 285 14.29 -9.85 24.86
CA HIS A 285 15.41 -10.56 25.47
C HIS A 285 16.30 -9.71 26.38
N ASP A 286 15.97 -8.42 26.57
CA ASP A 286 16.74 -7.47 27.40
C ASP A 286 15.98 -7.03 28.64
N LEU A 287 14.65 -7.10 28.58
CA LEU A 287 13.76 -6.70 29.65
C LEU A 287 13.19 -7.92 30.39
N GLN A 288 12.71 -7.69 31.61
CA GLN A 288 12.06 -8.72 32.43
C GLN A 288 10.77 -9.19 31.75
N ARG A 289 10.44 -10.48 31.92
CA ARG A 289 9.17 -11.01 31.43
C ARG A 289 7.98 -10.48 32.22
N ILE A 290 6.80 -10.46 31.61
CA ILE A 290 5.56 -10.03 32.25
C ILE A 290 5.27 -10.87 33.49
N ALA A 291 5.45 -12.19 33.39
CA ALA A 291 5.19 -13.10 34.51
C ALA A 291 6.13 -12.88 35.71
N ASN A 292 7.28 -12.22 35.48
CA ASN A 292 8.17 -11.79 36.55
C ASN A 292 7.62 -10.57 37.31
N PHE A 293 7.04 -9.60 36.60
CA PHE A 293 6.35 -8.46 37.22
C PHE A 293 5.09 -8.91 37.96
N THR A 294 4.33 -9.82 37.36
CA THR A 294 3.10 -10.36 37.93
C THR A 294 2.78 -11.74 37.38
N SER A 295 2.56 -12.72 38.25
CA SER A 295 2.12 -14.06 37.87
C SER A 295 0.62 -14.15 37.56
N ASP A 296 -0.11 -13.03 37.62
CA ASP A 296 -1.55 -12.99 37.33
C ASP A 296 -1.82 -13.12 35.83
N ILE A 297 -2.41 -14.26 35.45
CA ILE A 297 -2.68 -14.59 34.05
C ILE A 297 -3.64 -13.59 33.38
N SER A 298 -4.59 -12.99 34.11
CA SER A 298 -5.51 -12.02 33.51
C SER A 298 -4.78 -10.74 33.12
N LEU A 299 -3.81 -10.28 33.92
CA LEU A 299 -2.97 -9.14 33.56
C LEU A 299 -2.11 -9.45 32.32
N ALA A 300 -1.51 -10.64 32.23
CA ALA A 300 -0.78 -11.07 31.04
C ALA A 300 -1.67 -11.11 29.78
N LYS A 301 -2.91 -11.60 29.89
CA LYS A 301 -3.88 -11.60 28.80
C LYS A 301 -4.20 -10.19 28.29
N ASN A 302 -4.37 -9.21 29.19
CA ASN A 302 -4.66 -7.84 28.80
C ASN A 302 -3.48 -7.19 28.06
N ILE A 303 -2.25 -7.40 28.56
CA ILE A 303 -1.02 -6.90 27.93
C ILE A 303 -0.86 -7.49 26.52
N ILE A 304 -1.05 -8.80 26.36
CA ILE A 304 -1.00 -9.47 25.04
C ILE A 304 -2.12 -8.97 24.12
N SER A 305 -3.33 -8.80 24.64
CA SER A 305 -4.47 -8.31 23.86
C SER A 305 -4.22 -6.91 23.30
N PHE A 306 -3.66 -6.01 24.11
CA PHE A 306 -3.24 -4.70 23.63
C PHE A 306 -2.11 -4.83 22.60
N THR A 307 -1.06 -5.57 22.90
CA THR A 307 0.12 -5.71 22.03
C THR A 307 -0.25 -6.19 20.63
N LEU A 308 -1.14 -7.17 20.50
CA LEU A 308 -1.53 -7.74 19.21
C LEU A 308 -2.53 -6.87 18.43
N LEU A 309 -3.42 -6.15 19.11
CA LEU A 309 -4.50 -5.38 18.45
C LEU A 309 -4.20 -3.88 18.30
N PHE A 310 -3.17 -3.37 18.97
CA PHE A 310 -2.72 -1.98 18.86
C PHE A 310 -2.04 -1.69 17.51
N ASP A 311 -1.76 -0.42 17.25
CA ASP A 311 -1.06 0.05 16.05
C ASP A 311 0.33 -0.57 15.92
N GLY A 312 0.78 -0.73 14.69
CA GLY A 312 2.10 -1.27 14.39
C GLY A 312 2.12 -2.74 13.99
N VAL A 313 3.34 -3.24 13.81
CA VAL A 313 3.67 -4.65 13.64
C VAL A 313 3.78 -5.28 15.04
N PRO A 314 2.84 -6.14 15.45
CA PRO A 314 2.93 -6.77 16.76
C PRO A 314 4.06 -7.80 16.80
N MET A 315 4.92 -7.70 17.81
CA MET A 315 6.02 -8.62 18.08
C MET A 315 5.82 -9.28 19.44
N LEU A 316 5.83 -10.61 19.46
CA LEU A 316 5.77 -11.43 20.67
C LEU A 316 7.10 -12.16 20.84
N TYR A 317 7.67 -12.10 22.05
CA TYR A 317 8.91 -12.80 22.35
C TYR A 317 8.64 -14.24 22.78
N GLN A 318 9.43 -15.17 22.26
CA GLN A 318 9.28 -16.60 22.54
C GLN A 318 9.21 -16.89 24.05
N GLY A 319 8.30 -17.75 24.45
CA GLY A 319 8.07 -18.12 25.85
C GLY A 319 6.97 -17.29 26.52
N GLN A 320 6.60 -16.13 25.97
CA GLN A 320 5.49 -15.34 26.48
C GLN A 320 4.16 -16.12 26.38
N GLU A 321 3.97 -16.89 25.31
CA GLU A 321 2.83 -17.80 25.12
C GLU A 321 2.80 -18.99 26.10
N GLN A 322 3.93 -19.27 26.74
CA GLN A 322 4.11 -20.28 27.77
C GLN A 322 4.14 -19.69 29.19
N HIS A 323 3.98 -18.37 29.31
CA HIS A 323 3.98 -17.64 30.57
C HIS A 323 5.27 -17.83 31.39
N LEU A 324 6.42 -17.83 30.71
CA LEU A 324 7.73 -17.87 31.36
C LEU A 324 8.00 -16.59 32.15
N ASP A 325 8.78 -16.67 33.22
CA ASP A 325 8.89 -15.65 34.28
C ASP A 325 10.31 -15.16 34.58
N GLY A 326 11.24 -15.29 33.63
CA GLY A 326 12.61 -14.80 33.76
C GLY A 326 12.73 -13.33 34.16
N SER A 327 13.62 -13.05 35.12
CA SER A 327 13.80 -11.74 35.76
C SER A 327 14.66 -10.73 35.00
N GLY A 328 14.90 -10.95 33.70
CA GLY A 328 15.84 -10.19 32.87
C GLY A 328 17.09 -11.00 32.52
N THR A 329 18.03 -10.40 31.77
CA THR A 329 19.22 -11.10 31.26
C THR A 329 20.09 -11.67 32.39
N PRO A 330 20.50 -12.96 32.34
CA PRO A 330 20.26 -13.95 31.28
C PRO A 330 19.00 -14.83 31.49
N PHE A 331 18.28 -14.67 32.61
CA PHE A 331 17.16 -15.52 33.02
C PHE A 331 15.91 -15.39 32.13
N ASN A 332 15.75 -14.30 31.38
CA ASN A 332 14.69 -14.10 30.36
C ASN A 332 15.02 -14.77 28.99
N ARG A 333 16.05 -15.61 28.92
CA ARG A 333 16.48 -16.31 27.69
C ARG A 333 16.25 -17.82 27.80
N GLU A 334 15.14 -18.20 28.42
CA GLU A 334 14.73 -19.59 28.66
C GLU A 334 14.60 -20.39 27.36
N ALA A 335 14.93 -21.68 27.43
CA ALA A 335 14.79 -22.61 26.33
C ALA A 335 13.33 -23.05 26.15
N ILE A 336 12.76 -22.79 24.97
CA ILE A 336 11.34 -23.03 24.68
C ILE A 336 11.01 -24.51 24.62
N TRP A 337 11.94 -25.35 24.17
CA TRP A 337 11.70 -26.78 24.08
C TRP A 337 11.39 -27.44 25.44
N LEU A 338 11.82 -26.84 26.56
CA LEU A 338 11.52 -27.32 27.92
C LEU A 338 10.04 -27.17 28.29
N THR A 339 9.29 -26.34 27.56
CA THR A 339 7.83 -26.21 27.69
C THR A 339 7.09 -27.35 26.98
N GLY A 340 7.80 -28.14 26.17
CA GLY A 340 7.22 -29.17 25.31
C GLY A 340 6.41 -28.61 24.13
N TYR A 341 6.55 -27.31 23.81
CA TYR A 341 5.76 -26.63 22.77
C TYR A 341 4.25 -26.79 22.97
N ASN A 342 3.80 -26.65 24.22
CA ASN A 342 2.41 -26.86 24.60
C ASN A 342 1.49 -25.83 23.94
N ASN A 343 0.77 -26.23 22.89
CA ASN A 343 -0.19 -25.38 22.17
C ASN A 343 -1.57 -25.29 22.86
N ASP A 344 -1.73 -25.92 24.03
CA ASP A 344 -2.97 -25.91 24.79
C ASP A 344 -2.99 -24.87 25.92
N THR A 345 -1.91 -24.11 26.11
CA THR A 345 -1.84 -23.08 27.15
C THR A 345 -2.86 -21.96 26.92
N VAL A 346 -3.19 -21.29 28.03
CA VAL A 346 -4.15 -20.17 28.02
C VAL A 346 -3.69 -19.04 27.10
N LEU A 347 -2.39 -18.70 27.12
CA LEU A 347 -1.86 -17.60 26.32
C LEU A 347 -1.67 -17.99 24.85
N TYR A 348 -1.27 -19.22 24.55
CA TYR A 348 -1.22 -19.70 23.16
C TYR A 348 -2.58 -19.59 22.46
N LYS A 349 -3.64 -20.07 23.11
CA LYS A 349 -5.02 -20.00 22.58
C LYS A 349 -5.53 -18.56 22.46
N LEU A 350 -5.18 -17.70 23.42
CA LEU A 350 -5.47 -16.28 23.35
C LEU A 350 -4.81 -15.64 22.13
N ILE A 351 -3.50 -15.84 21.95
CA ILE A 351 -2.72 -15.28 20.83
C ILE A 351 -3.31 -15.75 19.49
N ALA A 352 -3.63 -17.03 19.36
CA ALA A 352 -4.28 -17.57 18.17
C ALA A 352 -5.61 -16.88 17.85
N THR A 353 -6.43 -16.64 18.87
CA THR A 353 -7.72 -15.94 18.72
C THR A 353 -7.53 -14.48 18.32
N LEU A 354 -6.59 -13.78 18.95
CA LEU A 354 -6.27 -12.38 18.70
C LEU A 354 -5.71 -12.15 17.28
N ASN A 355 -4.76 -12.98 16.84
CA ASN A 355 -4.29 -12.95 15.46
C ASN A 355 -5.40 -13.30 14.47
N GLY A 356 -6.27 -14.27 14.82
CA GLY A 356 -7.44 -14.63 14.03
C GLY A 356 -8.35 -13.43 13.76
N ILE A 357 -8.73 -12.69 14.80
CA ILE A 357 -9.59 -11.50 14.63
C ILE A 357 -8.87 -10.34 13.95
N ARG A 358 -7.59 -10.10 14.25
CA ARG A 358 -6.78 -9.06 13.58
C ARG A 358 -6.69 -9.28 12.08
N LYS A 359 -6.39 -10.52 11.67
CA LYS A 359 -6.36 -10.93 10.24
C LYS A 359 -7.73 -10.85 9.61
N HIS A 360 -8.77 -11.22 10.34
CA HIS A 360 -10.14 -11.13 9.85
C HIS A 360 -10.56 -9.69 9.59
N ALA A 361 -10.28 -8.78 10.52
CA ALA A 361 -10.52 -7.35 10.35
C ALA A 361 -9.80 -6.80 9.12
N TYR A 362 -8.51 -7.15 8.93
CA TYR A 362 -7.75 -6.78 7.73
C TYR A 362 -8.34 -7.36 6.43
N ARG A 363 -8.77 -8.62 6.42
CA ARG A 363 -9.41 -9.22 5.23
C ARG A 363 -10.71 -8.53 4.84
N LEU A 364 -11.50 -8.09 5.82
CA LEU A 364 -12.73 -7.35 5.58
C LEU A 364 -12.45 -5.91 5.14
N ASP A 365 -11.34 -5.33 5.61
CA ASP A 365 -10.98 -3.95 5.34
C ASP A 365 -9.45 -3.78 5.39
N PRO A 366 -8.77 -3.73 4.23
CA PRO A 366 -7.32 -3.58 4.20
C PRO A 366 -6.83 -2.32 4.93
N ASP A 367 -7.64 -1.26 4.98
CA ASP A 367 -7.35 -0.01 5.71
C ASP A 367 -7.24 -0.20 7.24
N TYR A 368 -7.68 -1.35 7.79
CA TYR A 368 -7.64 -1.63 9.23
C TYR A 368 -6.25 -1.42 9.86
N VAL A 369 -5.19 -1.81 9.15
CA VAL A 369 -3.81 -1.68 9.67
C VAL A 369 -3.34 -0.22 9.67
N ASP A 370 -3.75 0.56 8.68
CA ASP A 370 -3.35 1.97 8.49
C ASP A 370 -4.17 2.95 9.36
N ILE A 371 -5.35 2.53 9.81
CA ILE A 371 -6.19 3.35 10.70
C ILE A 371 -5.65 3.29 12.13
N GLN A 372 -5.23 4.44 12.65
CA GLN A 372 -4.72 4.57 14.01
C GLN A 372 -5.76 4.25 15.09
N THR A 373 -5.30 3.55 16.12
CA THR A 373 -6.06 3.24 17.33
C THR A 373 -6.39 4.52 18.10
N HIS A 374 -7.56 4.58 18.72
CA HIS A 374 -7.93 5.69 19.61
C HIS A 374 -8.64 5.18 20.86
N SER A 375 -8.45 5.89 21.97
CA SER A 375 -9.11 5.59 23.23
C SER A 375 -10.57 6.04 23.19
N ILE A 376 -11.50 5.13 23.49
CA ILE A 376 -12.95 5.43 23.52
C ILE A 376 -13.52 5.44 24.94
N TYR A 377 -12.80 4.87 25.92
CA TYR A 377 -13.24 4.82 27.31
C TYR A 377 -12.08 4.68 28.28
N THR A 378 -12.15 5.38 29.42
CA THR A 378 -11.27 5.20 30.56
C THR A 378 -12.11 5.20 31.84
N GLY A 379 -12.13 4.05 32.51
CA GLY A 379 -12.83 3.82 33.78
C GLY A 379 -11.88 3.90 34.99
N SER A 380 -12.30 3.31 36.12
CA SER A 380 -11.45 3.21 37.31
C SER A 380 -10.35 2.16 37.17
N SER A 381 -10.65 1.08 36.43
CA SER A 381 -9.74 -0.05 36.20
C SER A 381 -9.77 -0.54 34.75
N GLU A 382 -10.57 0.10 33.91
CA GLU A 382 -10.82 -0.28 32.52
C GLU A 382 -10.31 0.78 31.56
N VAL A 383 -9.83 0.34 30.41
CA VAL A 383 -9.55 1.20 29.27
C VAL A 383 -10.04 0.50 28.01
N ALA A 384 -10.67 1.24 27.10
CA ALA A 384 -11.09 0.67 25.82
C ALA A 384 -10.55 1.49 24.65
N PHE A 385 -10.16 0.77 23.61
CA PHE A 385 -9.67 1.33 22.36
C PHE A 385 -10.47 0.79 21.17
N SER A 386 -10.53 1.60 20.12
CA SER A 386 -11.17 1.25 18.84
C SER A 386 -10.14 1.39 17.71
N LYS A 387 -10.12 0.41 16.80
CA LYS A 387 -9.29 0.39 15.59
C LYS A 387 -10.07 -0.13 14.38
N GLY A 388 -9.93 0.54 13.24
CA GLY A 388 -10.65 0.24 11.99
C GLY A 388 -11.82 1.18 11.72
N VAL A 389 -12.44 1.01 10.54
CA VAL A 389 -13.54 1.86 10.10
C VAL A 389 -14.81 1.63 10.92
N GLU A 390 -15.55 2.70 11.18
CA GLU A 390 -16.81 2.67 11.92
C GLU A 390 -17.83 1.70 11.29
N GLY A 391 -18.50 0.91 12.14
CA GLY A 391 -19.36 -0.21 11.77
C GLY A 391 -18.63 -1.54 11.54
N ARG A 392 -17.30 -1.55 11.44
CA ARG A 392 -16.44 -2.73 11.24
C ARG A 392 -15.15 -2.69 12.06
N GLN A 393 -15.06 -1.79 13.03
CA GLN A 393 -13.92 -1.65 13.92
C GLN A 393 -13.81 -2.85 14.88
N VAL A 394 -12.59 -3.10 15.35
CA VAL A 394 -12.33 -3.97 16.51
C VAL A 394 -12.27 -3.07 17.75
N ILE A 395 -13.05 -3.40 18.77
CA ILE A 395 -12.98 -2.72 20.06
C ILE A 395 -12.30 -3.65 21.07
N MET A 396 -11.19 -3.20 21.65
CA MET A 396 -10.51 -3.89 22.74
C MET A 396 -10.87 -3.19 24.05
N LEU A 397 -11.42 -3.93 25.01
CA LEU A 397 -11.73 -3.45 26.36
C LEU A 397 -10.86 -4.24 27.35
N LEU A 398 -9.98 -3.52 28.03
CA LEU A 398 -8.94 -4.06 28.90
C LEU A 398 -9.22 -3.71 30.35
N SER A 399 -8.67 -4.50 31.28
CA SER A 399 -8.82 -4.32 32.72
C SER A 399 -7.51 -4.59 33.47
N ASN A 400 -7.23 -3.79 34.50
CA ASN A 400 -6.10 -4.02 35.41
C ASN A 400 -6.49 -4.64 36.76
N GLN A 401 -7.71 -5.19 36.91
CA GLN A 401 -8.16 -5.80 38.16
C GLN A 401 -7.51 -7.16 38.48
N GLY A 402 -6.95 -7.84 37.48
CA GLY A 402 -6.41 -9.19 37.60
C GLY A 402 -7.48 -10.25 37.95
N THR A 403 -7.04 -11.47 38.22
CA THR A 403 -7.89 -12.64 38.52
C THR A 403 -8.82 -12.46 39.72
N GLN A 404 -8.50 -11.53 40.63
CA GLN A 404 -9.30 -11.23 41.82
C GLN A 404 -10.42 -10.20 41.57
N GLY A 405 -10.51 -9.64 40.36
CA GLY A 405 -11.60 -8.76 39.95
C GLY A 405 -12.96 -9.44 40.11
N LYS A 406 -13.93 -8.74 40.71
CA LYS A 406 -15.29 -9.26 40.93
C LYS A 406 -16.15 -9.08 39.69
N PRO A 407 -17.26 -9.83 39.52
CA PRO A 407 -18.20 -9.59 38.44
C PRO A 407 -18.89 -8.21 38.55
N TYR A 408 -18.99 -7.49 37.44
CA TYR A 408 -19.80 -6.27 37.27
C TYR A 408 -20.20 -6.09 35.80
N SER A 409 -21.19 -5.24 35.54
CA SER A 409 -21.55 -4.83 34.18
C SER A 409 -21.02 -3.43 33.92
N LEU A 410 -20.21 -3.28 32.87
CA LEU A 410 -19.65 -2.01 32.41
C LEU A 410 -20.52 -1.46 31.30
N MET A 411 -20.94 -0.20 31.41
CA MET A 411 -21.54 0.52 30.29
C MET A 411 -20.42 1.17 29.47
N LEU A 412 -20.26 0.69 28.23
CA LEU A 412 -19.26 1.15 27.26
C LEU A 412 -19.95 2.00 26.17
N PRO A 413 -19.74 3.33 26.14
CA PRO A 413 -20.38 4.22 25.16
C PRO A 413 -19.64 4.23 23.82
N VAL A 414 -20.29 4.82 22.78
CA VAL A 414 -19.69 5.11 21.46
C VAL A 414 -19.09 3.86 20.79
N THR A 415 -19.88 2.79 20.71
CA THR A 415 -19.42 1.48 20.22
C THR A 415 -19.78 1.26 18.75
N TYR A 416 -21.02 0.87 18.48
CA TYR A 416 -21.56 0.70 17.13
C TYR A 416 -22.97 1.31 17.05
N ASN A 417 -23.60 1.22 15.88
CA ASN A 417 -24.98 1.66 15.71
C ASN A 417 -25.95 0.86 16.59
N ALA A 418 -27.00 1.55 17.07
CA ALA A 418 -28.07 0.93 17.84
C ALA A 418 -28.64 -0.32 17.14
N GLY A 419 -28.90 -1.38 17.92
CA GLY A 419 -29.39 -2.66 17.40
C GLY A 419 -28.34 -3.54 16.73
N THR A 420 -27.07 -3.12 16.67
CA THR A 420 -25.98 -3.97 16.19
C THR A 420 -25.75 -5.11 17.19
N ALA A 421 -25.77 -6.35 16.70
CA ALA A 421 -25.31 -7.50 17.47
C ALA A 421 -23.77 -7.54 17.43
N VAL A 422 -23.15 -7.62 18.60
CA VAL A 422 -21.70 -7.55 18.79
C VAL A 422 -21.26 -8.78 19.57
N THR A 423 -20.33 -9.55 19.01
CA THR A 423 -19.78 -10.73 19.66
C THR A 423 -18.45 -10.37 20.32
N GLU A 424 -18.30 -10.76 21.57
CA GLU A 424 -17.03 -10.79 22.28
C GLU A 424 -16.29 -12.07 21.88
N VAL A 425 -15.19 -11.95 21.15
CA VAL A 425 -14.58 -13.08 20.45
C VAL A 425 -13.76 -14.00 21.34
N LEU A 426 -13.42 -13.60 22.57
CA LEU A 426 -12.62 -14.44 23.49
C LEU A 426 -13.48 -15.47 24.24
N ASN A 427 -14.75 -15.16 24.54
CA ASN A 427 -15.70 -16.06 25.18
C ASN A 427 -16.97 -16.34 24.36
N CYS A 428 -17.07 -15.76 23.16
CA CYS A 428 -18.13 -15.95 22.19
C CYS A 428 -19.54 -15.54 22.66
N LYS A 429 -19.61 -14.67 23.67
CA LYS A 429 -20.87 -14.06 24.12
C LYS A 429 -21.26 -12.92 23.20
N THR A 430 -22.54 -12.85 22.87
CA THR A 430 -23.10 -11.78 22.03
C THR A 430 -23.89 -10.78 22.88
N TYR A 431 -23.66 -9.50 22.62
CA TYR A 431 -24.33 -8.35 23.21
C TYR A 431 -25.10 -7.60 22.12
N LEU A 432 -26.12 -6.84 22.54
CA LEU A 432 -26.89 -5.97 21.64
C LEU A 432 -26.62 -4.52 22.04
N VAL A 433 -26.23 -3.70 21.07
CA VAL A 433 -26.05 -2.27 21.28
C VAL A 433 -27.42 -1.61 21.53
N ASN A 434 -27.53 -0.86 22.62
CA ASN A 434 -28.79 -0.20 23.00
C ASN A 434 -29.12 1.00 22.07
N GLU A 435 -30.29 1.62 22.27
CA GLU A 435 -30.75 2.77 21.47
C GLU A 435 -29.85 4.00 21.55
N LYS A 436 -28.93 4.06 22.53
CA LYS A 436 -27.96 5.15 22.72
C LYS A 436 -26.58 4.85 22.15
N GLY A 437 -26.38 3.70 21.50
CA GLY A 437 -25.05 3.30 21.00
C GLY A 437 -24.11 2.74 22.07
N GLU A 438 -24.65 2.28 23.20
CA GLU A 438 -23.89 1.78 24.35
C GLU A 438 -23.98 0.24 24.44
N LEU A 439 -22.90 -0.40 24.89
CA LEU A 439 -22.85 -1.82 25.24
C LEU A 439 -22.77 -2.00 26.76
N HIS A 440 -23.59 -2.91 27.29
CA HIS A 440 -23.49 -3.35 28.69
C HIS A 440 -22.69 -4.66 28.72
N VAL A 441 -21.38 -4.54 28.93
CA VAL A 441 -20.43 -5.65 28.84
C VAL A 441 -20.21 -6.27 30.22
N ASP A 442 -20.30 -7.59 30.31
CA ASP A 442 -20.03 -8.30 31.56
C ASP A 442 -18.52 -8.46 31.76
N MET A 443 -18.03 -7.86 32.84
CA MET A 443 -16.65 -7.90 33.28
C MET A 443 -16.55 -8.83 34.49
N ASP A 444 -15.51 -9.67 34.52
CA ASP A 444 -15.22 -10.60 35.62
C ASP A 444 -13.75 -11.00 35.54
N LYS A 445 -13.12 -11.27 36.70
CA LYS A 445 -11.73 -11.75 36.85
C LYS A 445 -10.68 -10.94 36.09
N GLY A 446 -10.94 -9.65 35.86
CA GLY A 446 -10.04 -8.75 35.13
C GLY A 446 -9.72 -9.21 33.70
N GLU A 447 -10.53 -10.08 33.10
CA GLU A 447 -10.30 -10.64 31.77
C GLU A 447 -10.52 -9.57 30.68
N PRO A 448 -9.70 -9.55 29.60
CA PRO A 448 -9.94 -8.65 28.47
C PRO A 448 -11.21 -9.04 27.70
N ARG A 449 -11.72 -8.11 26.90
CA ARG A 449 -12.85 -8.30 25.98
C ARG A 449 -12.45 -7.76 24.62
N VAL A 450 -12.71 -8.53 23.56
CA VAL A 450 -12.49 -8.07 22.18
C VAL A 450 -13.82 -8.18 21.44
N LEU A 451 -14.38 -7.03 21.08
CA LEU A 451 -15.73 -6.91 20.56
C LEU A 451 -15.68 -6.66 19.05
N PHE A 452 -16.46 -7.43 18.29
CA PHE A 452 -16.59 -7.28 16.84
C PHE A 452 -18.05 -7.51 16.38
N PRO A 453 -18.55 -6.85 15.33
CA PRO A 453 -19.92 -7.04 14.86
C PRO A 453 -20.20 -8.49 14.45
N SER A 454 -21.21 -9.12 15.06
CA SER A 454 -21.50 -10.55 14.88
C SER A 454 -21.77 -10.91 13.42
N LYS A 455 -22.45 -10.03 12.69
CA LYS A 455 -22.76 -10.23 11.26
C LYS A 455 -21.52 -10.29 10.39
N LEU A 456 -20.41 -9.70 10.85
CA LEU A 456 -19.16 -9.65 10.12
C LEU A 456 -18.19 -10.76 10.53
N LEU A 457 -18.57 -11.68 11.43
CA LEU A 457 -17.69 -12.79 11.84
C LEU A 457 -17.69 -13.97 10.86
N GLU A 458 -18.54 -13.98 9.83
CA GLU A 458 -18.50 -15.04 8.82
C GLU A 458 -17.14 -15.09 8.13
N GLY A 459 -16.58 -16.28 7.94
CA GLY A 459 -15.23 -16.49 7.42
C GLY A 459 -14.09 -16.35 8.44
N SER A 460 -14.36 -15.87 9.65
CA SER A 460 -13.32 -15.66 10.67
C SER A 460 -12.75 -16.96 11.25
N GLY A 461 -13.53 -18.05 11.26
CA GLY A 461 -13.21 -19.28 12.00
C GLY A 461 -13.35 -19.16 13.52
N LEU A 462 -13.84 -18.02 14.04
CA LEU A 462 -13.99 -17.76 15.47
C LEU A 462 -15.43 -18.00 15.91
N CYS A 463 -15.65 -18.36 17.19
CA CYS A 463 -16.98 -18.42 17.80
C CYS A 463 -18.05 -19.24 17.06
N GLY A 464 -17.61 -20.33 16.40
CA GLY A 464 -18.49 -21.23 15.64
C GLY A 464 -18.81 -20.77 14.22
N TYR A 465 -18.29 -19.61 13.78
CA TYR A 465 -18.34 -19.19 12.38
C TYR A 465 -17.35 -20.00 11.55
N SER A 466 -17.67 -20.22 10.28
CA SER A 466 -16.80 -20.97 9.37
C SER A 466 -15.51 -20.20 9.09
N SER A 467 -14.42 -20.92 8.80
CA SER A 467 -13.18 -20.32 8.31
C SER A 467 -13.19 -20.38 6.78
N SER A 468 -13.19 -19.22 6.14
CA SER A 468 -13.21 -19.10 4.68
C SER A 468 -12.74 -17.71 4.27
N ASN A 469 -12.11 -17.62 3.09
CA ASN A 469 -11.67 -16.35 2.56
C ASN A 469 -12.89 -15.58 2.00
N ILE A 470 -13.46 -14.71 2.83
CA ILE A 470 -14.67 -13.94 2.56
C ILE A 470 -14.33 -12.46 2.73
N SER A 471 -14.63 -11.64 1.72
CA SER A 471 -14.50 -10.19 1.77
C SER A 471 -15.69 -9.52 2.47
N TYR A 472 -15.56 -8.26 2.85
CA TYR A 472 -16.72 -7.50 3.35
C TYR A 472 -17.85 -7.41 2.33
N ALA A 473 -17.51 -7.31 1.04
CA ALA A 473 -18.48 -7.36 -0.05
C ALA A 473 -19.23 -8.69 -0.06
N ASP A 474 -18.55 -9.82 0.12
CA ASP A 474 -19.17 -11.15 0.19
C ASP A 474 -20.13 -11.29 1.38
N ILE A 475 -19.83 -10.68 2.55
CA ILE A 475 -20.75 -10.71 3.70
C ILE A 475 -21.99 -9.84 3.44
N ARG A 476 -21.78 -8.65 2.86
CA ARG A 476 -22.86 -7.72 2.51
C ARG A 476 -23.76 -8.28 1.41
N THR A 477 -23.16 -8.88 0.39
CA THR A 477 -23.86 -9.47 -0.75
C THR A 477 -24.38 -10.87 -0.41
N GLY A 478 -23.72 -11.66 0.44
CA GLY A 478 -24.11 -13.03 0.80
C GLY A 478 -25.43 -13.19 1.55
N GLN A 479 -25.90 -12.14 2.24
CA GLN A 479 -27.29 -12.06 2.71
C GLN A 479 -28.27 -11.58 1.63
N ALA A 480 -27.82 -10.81 0.66
CA ALA A 480 -28.60 -10.34 -0.49
C ALA A 480 -28.59 -11.34 -1.68
N ALA A 481 -27.72 -12.35 -1.66
CA ALA A 481 -27.42 -13.25 -2.77
C ALA A 481 -27.94 -14.67 -2.59
N LYS A 482 -28.41 -15.05 -1.39
CA LYS A 482 -29.19 -16.28 -1.26
C LYS A 482 -30.51 -16.09 -1.99
N ASN A 483 -30.70 -16.86 -3.05
CA ASN A 483 -31.83 -16.82 -3.99
C ASN A 483 -31.74 -15.74 -5.09
N LEU A 484 -30.57 -15.18 -5.40
CA LEU A 484 -30.40 -14.26 -6.54
C LEU A 484 -30.76 -14.91 -7.89
N ASP A 485 -30.49 -16.20 -8.00
CA ASP A 485 -30.85 -17.13 -9.07
C ASP A 485 -32.36 -17.49 -9.10
N GLN A 486 -33.11 -17.15 -8.05
CA GLN A 486 -34.57 -17.32 -7.96
C GLN A 486 -35.33 -15.98 -8.01
N LEU A 487 -34.65 -14.87 -7.69
CA LEU A 487 -35.10 -13.55 -8.07
C LEU A 487 -34.90 -13.43 -9.58
N PRO A 488 -35.81 -12.77 -10.32
CA PRO A 488 -35.50 -12.41 -11.68
C PRO A 488 -34.20 -11.60 -11.62
N SER A 489 -33.17 -12.12 -12.27
CA SER A 489 -32.00 -11.34 -12.64
C SER A 489 -32.50 -9.96 -13.06
N TRP A 490 -31.90 -8.89 -12.52
CA TRP A 490 -32.10 -7.56 -13.11
C TRP A 490 -31.35 -7.47 -14.46
N THR A 491 -31.36 -8.54 -15.25
CA THR A 491 -31.42 -8.48 -16.70
C THR A 491 -32.79 -7.90 -17.06
N ALA A 492 -32.95 -6.60 -16.81
CA ALA A 492 -33.48 -5.82 -17.91
C ALA A 492 -32.36 -5.87 -18.96
N PRO A 493 -32.54 -6.50 -20.14
CA PRO A 493 -31.60 -6.34 -21.25
C PRO A 493 -31.41 -4.88 -21.70
N ASP A 494 -31.99 -3.91 -20.99
CA ASP A 494 -32.24 -2.54 -21.41
C ASP A 494 -31.39 -1.50 -20.66
N ASN A 495 -30.58 -1.84 -19.63
CA ASN A 495 -29.75 -0.83 -18.94
C ASN A 495 -28.47 -1.38 -18.30
N THR A 496 -27.32 -1.16 -18.94
CA THR A 496 -25.98 -1.60 -18.47
C THR A 496 -25.30 -0.53 -17.60
N LEU A 497 -24.54 -0.94 -16.58
CA LEU A 497 -23.78 0.00 -15.73
C LEU A 497 -22.35 0.22 -16.24
N ILE A 498 -22.01 1.48 -16.53
CA ILE A 498 -20.66 1.92 -16.93
C ILE A 498 -19.99 2.65 -15.77
N LEU A 499 -18.77 2.24 -15.42
CA LEU A 499 -17.93 2.94 -14.43
C LEU A 499 -16.79 3.70 -15.13
N GLN A 500 -16.69 5.02 -14.90
CA GLN A 500 -15.47 5.76 -15.20
C GLN A 500 -14.39 5.33 -14.21
N ALA A 501 -13.38 4.61 -14.71
CA ALA A 501 -12.40 3.93 -13.88
C ALA A 501 -11.18 4.81 -13.52
N PHE A 502 -11.20 6.10 -13.82
CA PHE A 502 -10.08 7.00 -13.63
C PHE A 502 -10.54 8.43 -13.31
N GLU A 503 -9.62 9.24 -12.79
CA GLU A 503 -9.82 10.67 -12.57
C GLU A 503 -8.53 11.47 -12.80
N TRP A 504 -8.63 12.79 -12.83
CA TRP A 504 -7.56 13.70 -13.26
C TRP A 504 -6.28 13.62 -12.40
N HIS A 505 -6.43 13.37 -11.11
CA HIS A 505 -5.37 13.38 -10.09
C HIS A 505 -4.77 12.00 -9.78
N VAL A 506 -5.13 10.97 -10.54
CA VAL A 506 -4.53 9.63 -10.38
C VAL A 506 -3.00 9.78 -10.46
N PRO A 507 -2.23 9.21 -9.51
CA PRO A 507 -0.79 9.37 -9.48
C PRO A 507 -0.12 8.88 -10.77
N ALA A 508 0.88 9.62 -11.26
CA ALA A 508 1.70 9.25 -12.42
C ALA A 508 2.78 8.22 -12.06
N ASP A 509 2.43 7.20 -11.27
CA ASP A 509 3.33 6.16 -10.79
C ASP A 509 3.36 4.92 -11.69
N ARG A 510 2.64 4.95 -12.82
CA ARG A 510 2.58 3.89 -13.85
C ARG A 510 1.95 2.59 -13.35
N ARG A 511 1.08 2.64 -12.33
CA ARG A 511 0.47 1.46 -11.72
C ARG A 511 -1.05 1.35 -11.90
N HIS A 512 -1.66 2.27 -12.64
CA HIS A 512 -3.12 2.35 -12.71
C HIS A 512 -3.76 1.11 -13.34
N TRP A 513 -3.17 0.52 -14.38
CA TRP A 513 -3.64 -0.74 -14.97
C TRP A 513 -3.71 -1.87 -13.94
N ASN A 514 -2.71 -1.99 -13.08
CA ASN A 514 -2.72 -3.00 -12.02
C ASN A 514 -3.74 -2.68 -10.92
N ARG A 515 -3.95 -1.40 -10.56
CA ARG A 515 -5.02 -1.02 -9.61
C ARG A 515 -6.40 -1.40 -10.14
N LEU A 516 -6.68 -1.09 -11.41
CA LEU A 516 -7.94 -1.45 -12.04
C LEU A 516 -8.12 -2.96 -12.11
N LYS A 517 -7.08 -3.68 -12.52
CA LYS A 517 -7.08 -5.13 -12.63
C LYS A 517 -7.44 -5.79 -11.28
N ALA A 518 -6.86 -5.28 -10.19
CA ALA A 518 -7.16 -5.75 -8.85
C ALA A 518 -8.60 -5.45 -8.39
N ALA A 519 -9.18 -4.33 -8.84
CA ALA A 519 -10.53 -3.90 -8.47
C ALA A 519 -11.67 -4.53 -9.31
N LEU A 520 -11.36 -5.15 -10.46
CA LEU A 520 -12.37 -5.74 -11.35
C LEU A 520 -13.35 -6.72 -10.67
N PRO A 521 -12.92 -7.63 -9.77
CA PRO A 521 -13.86 -8.53 -9.08
C PRO A 521 -14.87 -7.76 -8.23
N ASP A 522 -14.43 -6.70 -7.54
CA ASP A 522 -15.29 -5.86 -6.72
C ASP A 522 -16.26 -5.06 -7.58
N TYR A 523 -15.80 -4.53 -8.72
CA TYR A 523 -16.67 -3.86 -9.69
C TYR A 523 -17.74 -4.80 -10.24
N LYS A 524 -17.38 -6.04 -10.59
CA LYS A 524 -18.37 -7.03 -11.04
C LYS A 524 -19.40 -7.32 -9.94
N ALA A 525 -18.95 -7.45 -8.69
CA ALA A 525 -19.83 -7.67 -7.54
C ALA A 525 -20.79 -6.50 -7.29
N LEU A 526 -20.39 -5.27 -7.63
CA LEU A 526 -21.25 -4.06 -7.58
C LEU A 526 -22.25 -3.98 -8.75
N GLY A 527 -22.19 -4.89 -9.72
CA GLY A 527 -23.03 -4.88 -10.91
C GLY A 527 -22.49 -3.99 -12.03
N VAL A 528 -21.20 -3.66 -12.03
CA VAL A 528 -20.56 -2.97 -13.17
C VAL A 528 -20.45 -3.93 -14.35
N ASP A 529 -21.02 -3.55 -15.48
CA ASP A 529 -20.99 -4.32 -16.72
C ASP A 529 -19.88 -3.84 -17.66
N GLN A 530 -19.50 -2.57 -17.55
CA GLN A 530 -18.51 -1.95 -18.43
C GLN A 530 -17.62 -0.98 -17.64
N ILE A 531 -16.33 -0.94 -17.95
CA ILE A 531 -15.41 0.07 -17.43
C ILE A 531 -14.93 0.98 -18.55
N TRP A 532 -15.01 2.29 -18.31
CA TRP A 532 -14.42 3.31 -19.15
C TRP A 532 -13.01 3.61 -18.64
N VAL A 533 -12.01 3.23 -19.43
CA VAL A 533 -10.58 3.40 -19.14
C VAL A 533 -10.05 4.71 -19.73
N PRO A 534 -9.03 5.35 -19.13
CA PRO A 534 -8.48 6.61 -19.62
C PRO A 534 -7.83 6.47 -21.01
N PRO A 535 -7.51 7.60 -21.69
CA PRO A 535 -6.74 7.56 -22.92
C PRO A 535 -5.37 6.92 -22.65
N GLY A 536 -5.19 5.69 -23.11
CA GLY A 536 -4.03 4.85 -22.79
C GLY A 536 -2.89 4.89 -23.80
N CYS A 537 -3.00 5.73 -24.83
CA CYS A 537 -1.97 5.94 -25.84
C CYS A 537 -0.91 6.97 -25.38
N LYS A 538 0.25 7.02 -26.05
CA LYS A 538 1.38 7.88 -25.67
C LYS A 538 1.03 9.37 -25.77
N GLY A 539 1.12 10.07 -24.63
CA GLY A 539 1.04 11.52 -24.54
C GLY A 539 2.37 12.24 -24.82
N MET A 540 2.34 13.57 -24.83
CA MET A 540 3.54 14.41 -24.97
C MET A 540 4.45 14.37 -23.74
N ASP A 541 3.87 14.07 -22.58
CA ASP A 541 4.55 14.01 -21.28
C ASP A 541 4.35 12.64 -20.62
N PRO A 542 5.41 12.01 -20.03
CA PRO A 542 5.29 10.74 -19.32
C PRO A 542 4.25 10.74 -18.17
N ALA A 543 3.95 11.90 -17.60
CA ALA A 543 2.95 12.12 -16.56
C ALA A 543 1.63 12.72 -17.10
N GLY A 544 1.49 12.85 -18.42
CA GLY A 544 0.29 13.34 -19.09
C GLY A 544 -0.91 12.39 -18.90
N ASN A 545 -2.11 12.96 -18.85
CA ASN A 545 -3.36 12.19 -18.70
C ASN A 545 -3.77 11.47 -20.00
N GLY A 546 -3.05 11.66 -21.10
CA GLY A 546 -3.31 11.03 -22.39
C GLY A 546 -4.18 11.86 -23.34
N TYR A 547 -4.80 12.95 -22.85
CA TYR A 547 -5.48 13.96 -23.69
C TYR A 547 -4.49 14.81 -24.51
N ASP A 548 -3.23 14.82 -24.11
CA ASP A 548 -2.08 15.37 -24.82
C ASP A 548 -1.53 14.38 -25.86
N ILE A 549 -2.40 13.79 -26.68
CA ILE A 549 -2.09 12.63 -27.53
C ILE A 549 -0.96 12.91 -28.53
N TYR A 550 0.16 12.21 -28.36
CA TYR A 550 1.29 12.24 -29.30
C TYR A 550 1.14 11.12 -30.32
N ASP A 551 1.11 9.86 -29.88
CA ASP A 551 1.10 8.68 -30.76
C ASP A 551 -0.06 7.73 -30.41
N LEU A 552 -1.02 7.60 -31.34
CA LEU A 552 -2.20 6.75 -31.18
C LEU A 552 -1.85 5.25 -31.18
N TYR A 553 -0.72 4.86 -31.80
CA TYR A 553 -0.31 3.47 -31.96
C TYR A 553 0.66 2.98 -30.87
N ASP A 554 0.93 3.80 -29.84
CA ASP A 554 1.82 3.46 -28.75
C ASP A 554 1.04 3.34 -27.43
N LEU A 555 0.79 2.11 -26.98
CA LEU A 555 0.10 1.80 -25.73
C LEU A 555 1.05 1.76 -24.51
N GLY A 556 2.24 2.36 -24.63
CA GLY A 556 3.28 2.31 -23.61
C GLY A 556 4.30 1.20 -23.86
N GLU A 557 4.70 1.00 -25.11
CA GLU A 557 5.65 -0.04 -25.53
C GLU A 557 6.91 0.52 -26.24
N PHE A 558 6.86 1.76 -26.74
CA PHE A 558 8.00 2.40 -27.40
C PHE A 558 8.62 3.49 -26.52
N ASP A 559 9.95 3.62 -26.59
CA ASP A 559 10.67 4.70 -25.90
C ASP A 559 10.48 6.02 -26.66
N GLN A 560 9.46 6.77 -26.25
CA GLN A 560 9.04 8.02 -26.87
C GLN A 560 8.65 9.02 -25.79
N LYS A 561 8.95 10.30 -26.02
CA LYS A 561 8.59 11.40 -25.11
C LYS A 561 9.04 11.20 -23.66
N GLY A 562 10.19 10.56 -23.46
CA GLY A 562 10.86 10.46 -22.15
C GLY A 562 10.47 9.25 -21.29
N ALA A 563 9.64 8.32 -21.80
CA ALA A 563 9.38 7.05 -21.13
C ALA A 563 8.86 5.97 -22.11
N ILE A 564 9.06 4.69 -21.76
CA ILE A 564 8.42 3.57 -22.46
C ILE A 564 6.94 3.47 -22.09
N SER A 565 6.61 3.41 -20.80
CA SER A 565 5.21 3.32 -20.33
C SER A 565 4.45 4.63 -20.56
N THR A 566 3.12 4.57 -20.58
CA THR A 566 2.28 5.76 -20.39
C THR A 566 2.19 6.10 -18.90
N LYS A 567 1.49 7.18 -18.55
CA LYS A 567 1.15 7.52 -17.15
C LYS A 567 0.48 6.35 -16.42
N TRP A 568 -0.31 5.57 -17.15
CA TRP A 568 -1.19 4.55 -16.61
C TRP A 568 -0.50 3.21 -16.36
N GLY A 569 0.51 2.88 -17.17
CA GLY A 569 1.28 1.64 -17.08
C GLY A 569 1.87 1.23 -18.43
N SER A 570 2.37 0.00 -18.50
CA SER A 570 2.87 -0.62 -19.74
C SER A 570 1.74 -1.24 -20.57
N ARG A 571 2.00 -1.45 -21.87
CA ARG A 571 1.09 -2.20 -22.75
C ARG A 571 0.72 -3.57 -22.19
N LYS A 572 1.70 -4.29 -21.63
CA LYS A 572 1.47 -5.63 -21.10
C LYS A 572 0.48 -5.63 -19.92
N GLU A 573 0.57 -4.65 -19.04
CA GLU A 573 -0.36 -4.51 -17.92
C GLU A 573 -1.77 -4.13 -18.38
N LEU A 574 -1.89 -3.34 -19.45
CA LEU A 574 -3.17 -3.03 -20.09
C LEU A 574 -3.81 -4.28 -20.71
N GLU A 575 -3.03 -5.10 -21.43
CA GLU A 575 -3.51 -6.39 -21.98
C GLU A 575 -3.94 -7.35 -20.85
N ASP A 576 -3.21 -7.38 -19.74
CA ASP A 576 -3.59 -8.19 -18.57
C ASP A 576 -4.90 -7.71 -17.93
N LEU A 577 -5.10 -6.39 -17.83
CA LEU A 577 -6.36 -5.78 -17.37
C LEU A 577 -7.53 -6.21 -18.27
N VAL A 578 -7.37 -6.06 -19.58
CA VAL A 578 -8.38 -6.45 -20.59
C VAL A 578 -8.72 -7.93 -20.46
N CYS A 579 -7.71 -8.80 -20.38
CA CYS A 579 -7.91 -10.25 -20.27
C CYS A 579 -8.72 -10.61 -19.02
N GLN A 580 -8.46 -9.96 -17.88
CA GLN A 580 -9.20 -10.21 -16.64
C GLN A 580 -10.62 -9.64 -16.70
N ALA A 581 -10.82 -8.48 -17.32
CA ALA A 581 -12.15 -7.90 -17.50
C ALA A 581 -13.03 -8.85 -18.34
N GLN A 582 -12.48 -9.39 -19.42
CA GLN A 582 -13.16 -10.40 -20.24
C GLN A 582 -13.51 -11.66 -19.45
N ALA A 583 -12.58 -12.16 -18.62
CA ALA A 583 -12.84 -13.33 -17.78
C ALA A 583 -13.98 -13.11 -16.76
N LEU A 584 -14.26 -11.86 -16.42
CA LEU A 584 -15.32 -11.45 -15.50
C LEU A 584 -16.58 -10.93 -16.21
N ASP A 585 -16.63 -11.01 -17.55
CA ASP A 585 -17.72 -10.43 -18.35
C ASP A 585 -17.92 -8.93 -18.06
N ILE A 586 -16.80 -8.19 -17.99
CA ILE A 586 -16.75 -6.73 -17.93
C ILE A 586 -16.23 -6.22 -19.28
N LYS A 587 -17.01 -5.36 -19.93
CA LYS A 587 -16.67 -4.73 -21.21
C LYS A 587 -15.71 -3.55 -21.02
N ILE A 588 -14.79 -3.35 -21.96
CA ILE A 588 -13.87 -2.20 -21.95
C ILE A 588 -14.39 -1.13 -22.91
N ILE A 589 -14.57 0.09 -22.39
CA ILE A 589 -14.85 1.31 -23.13
C ILE A 589 -13.60 2.18 -23.16
N TRP A 590 -13.08 2.44 -24.35
CA TRP A 590 -11.84 3.20 -24.53
C TRP A 590 -12.10 4.70 -24.68
N ASP A 591 -11.28 5.54 -24.06
CA ASP A 591 -11.36 7.00 -24.24
C ASP A 591 -10.55 7.45 -25.47
N ALA A 592 -11.25 7.88 -26.52
CA ALA A 592 -10.67 8.19 -27.83
C ALA A 592 -10.54 9.70 -28.05
N VAL A 593 -9.29 10.18 -28.14
CA VAL A 593 -8.93 11.59 -28.41
C VAL A 593 -8.50 11.72 -29.87
N LEU A 594 -9.42 12.20 -30.72
CA LEU A 594 -9.25 12.18 -32.19
C LEU A 594 -9.22 13.56 -32.84
N ASN A 595 -9.42 14.63 -32.06
CA ASN A 595 -9.50 15.99 -32.58
C ASN A 595 -8.12 16.57 -32.93
N HIS A 596 -7.12 16.33 -32.10
CA HIS A 596 -5.83 17.01 -32.17
C HIS A 596 -4.66 16.06 -31.93
N LYS A 597 -3.45 16.53 -32.24
CA LYS A 597 -2.19 15.92 -31.81
C LYS A 597 -1.35 16.92 -31.03
N ALA A 598 -0.59 16.42 -30.07
CA ALA A 598 0.16 17.24 -29.14
C ALA A 598 1.62 16.73 -29.03
N GLY A 599 2.54 17.65 -28.73
CA GLY A 599 3.96 17.32 -28.61
C GLY A 599 4.64 16.99 -29.95
N ALA A 600 4.46 17.82 -30.98
CA ALA A 600 5.16 17.65 -32.26
C ALA A 600 6.69 17.60 -32.09
N ASP A 601 7.37 16.91 -33.00
CA ASP A 601 8.82 16.69 -32.98
C ASP A 601 9.60 17.88 -33.56
N PHE A 602 9.02 18.59 -34.53
CA PHE A 602 9.62 19.77 -35.13
C PHE A 602 8.57 20.74 -35.70
N PRO A 603 8.91 22.04 -35.81
CA PRO A 603 8.04 23.00 -36.46
C PRO A 603 8.21 22.97 -37.98
N GLU A 604 7.15 23.33 -38.71
CA GLU A 604 7.16 23.52 -40.16
C GLU A 604 6.64 24.90 -40.53
N SER A 605 7.19 25.50 -41.58
CA SER A 605 6.72 26.77 -42.12
C SER A 605 5.58 26.57 -43.11
N PHE A 606 4.43 27.20 -42.86
CA PHE A 606 3.28 27.17 -43.77
C PHE A 606 2.45 28.46 -43.68
N GLU A 607 1.60 28.69 -44.68
CA GLU A 607 0.73 29.86 -44.71
C GLU A 607 -0.53 29.62 -43.86
N ALA A 608 -0.87 30.59 -43.02
CA ALA A 608 -2.03 30.55 -42.13
C ALA A 608 -2.66 31.94 -42.00
N VAL A 609 -3.88 31.97 -41.46
CA VAL A 609 -4.60 33.19 -41.09
C VAL A 609 -4.97 33.14 -39.61
N GLU A 610 -4.69 34.21 -38.88
CA GLU A 610 -5.25 34.44 -37.55
C GLU A 610 -6.77 34.63 -37.66
N VAL A 611 -7.52 33.93 -36.80
CA VAL A 611 -8.99 34.03 -36.68
C VAL A 611 -9.41 34.62 -35.34
N ASP A 612 -10.60 35.22 -35.27
CA ASP A 612 -11.15 35.73 -34.01
C ASP A 612 -11.45 34.55 -33.04
N PRO A 613 -10.88 34.53 -31.82
CA PRO A 613 -11.14 33.45 -30.86
C PRO A 613 -12.62 33.22 -30.51
N LYS A 614 -13.46 34.26 -30.64
CA LYS A 614 -14.92 34.22 -30.40
C LYS A 614 -15.74 34.02 -31.67
N ARG A 615 -15.11 34.15 -32.84
CA ARG A 615 -15.71 34.02 -34.17
C ARG A 615 -14.68 33.40 -35.10
N ARG A 616 -14.41 32.11 -34.92
CA ARG A 616 -13.30 31.41 -35.59
C ARG A 616 -13.56 31.19 -37.08
N ASP A 617 -14.77 31.46 -37.53
CA ASP A 617 -15.17 31.61 -38.93
C ASP A 617 -14.77 32.96 -39.55
N VAL A 618 -14.27 33.92 -38.74
CA VAL A 618 -13.83 35.25 -39.16
C VAL A 618 -12.32 35.36 -39.12
N GLU A 619 -11.73 35.51 -40.30
CA GLU A 619 -10.30 35.80 -40.47
C GLU A 619 -10.02 37.27 -40.15
N ILE A 620 -9.08 37.51 -39.23
CA ILE A 620 -8.73 38.87 -38.74
C ILE A 620 -7.35 39.33 -39.23
N SER A 621 -6.69 38.50 -40.04
CA SER A 621 -5.40 38.81 -40.67
C SER A 621 -5.42 38.44 -42.14
N LYS A 622 -4.45 38.98 -42.90
CA LYS A 622 -4.13 38.46 -44.23
C LYS A 622 -3.31 37.18 -44.08
N PRO A 623 -3.32 36.28 -45.07
CA PRO A 623 -2.42 35.12 -45.05
C PRO A 623 -0.98 35.51 -44.75
N LEU A 624 -0.36 34.80 -43.84
CA LEU A 624 1.01 34.99 -43.40
C LEU A 624 1.70 33.65 -43.17
N GLU A 625 3.00 33.62 -43.35
CA GLU A 625 3.81 32.44 -43.06
C GLU A 625 4.12 32.37 -41.55
N ILE A 626 3.76 31.24 -40.93
CA ILE A 626 4.02 30.93 -39.52
C ILE A 626 4.91 29.68 -39.41
N ASP A 627 5.60 29.52 -38.28
CA ASP A 627 6.27 28.26 -37.96
C ASP A 627 5.43 27.52 -36.90
N GLY A 628 4.65 26.52 -37.33
CA GLY A 628 3.75 25.75 -36.45
C GLY A 628 4.36 24.40 -36.06
N TRP A 629 4.12 23.95 -34.83
CA TRP A 629 4.55 22.64 -34.32
C TRP A 629 3.63 21.51 -34.83
N VAL A 630 3.93 21.01 -36.03
CA VAL A 630 3.07 20.08 -36.78
C VAL A 630 3.80 18.88 -37.38
N GLY A 631 5.13 18.77 -37.22
CA GLY A 631 5.90 17.61 -37.66
C GLY A 631 5.86 16.48 -36.64
N PHE A 632 5.38 15.29 -37.00
CA PHE A 632 5.39 14.11 -36.14
C PHE A 632 6.01 12.91 -36.86
N ASP A 633 7.16 12.47 -36.36
CA ASP A 633 7.95 11.39 -36.96
C ASP A 633 7.81 10.03 -36.25
N PHE A 634 7.38 10.04 -34.99
CA PHE A 634 7.25 8.82 -34.15
C PHE A 634 8.52 7.97 -34.13
N SER A 635 9.67 8.61 -33.91
CA SER A 635 10.98 7.97 -34.06
C SER A 635 11.17 6.69 -33.23
N GLY A 636 10.54 6.58 -32.06
CA GLY A 636 10.64 5.37 -31.23
C GLY A 636 9.73 4.23 -31.70
N ARG A 637 8.57 4.53 -32.31
CA ARG A 637 7.69 3.53 -32.95
C ARG A 637 8.18 3.12 -34.34
N GLY A 638 8.80 4.04 -35.07
CA GLY A 638 9.15 3.87 -36.48
C GLY A 638 7.88 3.69 -37.33
N ASP A 639 7.83 2.60 -38.11
CA ASP A 639 6.69 2.26 -38.98
C ASP A 639 5.86 1.09 -38.43
N VAL A 640 6.06 0.72 -37.17
CA VAL A 640 5.30 -0.35 -36.52
C VAL A 640 3.83 0.09 -36.37
N TYR A 641 2.90 -0.76 -36.80
CA TYR A 641 1.44 -0.56 -36.91
C TYR A 641 0.98 0.47 -37.96
N SER A 642 1.70 1.57 -38.16
CA SER A 642 1.42 2.58 -39.20
C SER A 642 2.69 3.30 -39.66
N SER A 643 2.85 3.51 -40.96
CA SER A 643 3.95 4.32 -41.51
C SER A 643 3.62 5.82 -41.59
N MET A 644 2.45 6.24 -41.11
CA MET A 644 1.99 7.63 -41.20
C MET A 644 2.93 8.59 -40.44
N LYS A 645 3.29 9.68 -41.11
CA LYS A 645 4.03 10.83 -40.55
C LYS A 645 3.17 12.07 -40.75
N TYR A 646 3.10 12.92 -39.72
CA TYR A 646 2.25 14.10 -39.79
C TYR A 646 3.07 15.34 -40.15
N HIS A 647 2.49 16.17 -41.03
CA HIS A 647 3.06 17.40 -41.55
C HIS A 647 1.95 18.46 -41.57
N TRP A 648 2.27 19.73 -41.85
CA TRP A 648 1.29 20.82 -41.78
C TRP A 648 0.02 20.58 -42.63
N GLN A 649 0.12 19.83 -43.73
CA GLN A 649 -1.01 19.48 -44.61
C GLN A 649 -2.04 18.57 -43.92
N HIS A 650 -1.69 17.96 -42.79
CA HIS A 650 -2.55 17.06 -42.03
C HIS A 650 -3.35 17.78 -40.94
N PHE A 651 -3.19 19.10 -40.81
CA PHE A 651 -3.83 19.90 -39.77
C PHE A 651 -4.66 21.04 -40.38
N SER A 652 -5.76 21.37 -39.71
CA SER A 652 -6.65 22.49 -40.01
C SER A 652 -6.20 23.77 -39.28
N GLY A 653 -5.55 23.65 -38.12
CA GLY A 653 -5.03 24.80 -37.38
C GLY A 653 -4.10 24.50 -36.21
N VAL A 654 -3.51 25.57 -35.65
CA VAL A 654 -2.61 25.59 -34.48
C VAL A 654 -2.84 26.84 -33.63
N ASP A 655 -2.36 26.88 -32.37
CA ASP A 655 -2.46 28.06 -31.49
C ASP A 655 -1.15 28.83 -31.27
N TRP A 656 -0.05 28.39 -31.90
CA TRP A 656 1.27 28.96 -31.67
C TRP A 656 2.03 29.16 -32.97
N ASP A 657 2.52 30.38 -33.16
CA ASP A 657 3.52 30.70 -34.18
C ASP A 657 4.89 30.82 -33.51
N ASP A 658 5.74 29.84 -33.76
CA ASP A 658 7.08 29.75 -33.18
C ASP A 658 8.05 30.80 -33.75
N LYS A 659 7.79 31.29 -34.97
CA LYS A 659 8.61 32.31 -35.63
C LYS A 659 8.47 33.66 -34.95
N ARG A 660 7.24 34.06 -34.67
CA ARG A 660 6.90 35.35 -34.03
C ARG A 660 6.77 35.25 -32.51
N LYS A 661 6.77 34.03 -31.95
CA LYS A 661 6.48 33.76 -30.53
C LYS A 661 5.13 34.37 -30.12
N HIS A 662 4.11 34.13 -30.93
CA HIS A 662 2.80 34.75 -30.80
C HIS A 662 1.69 33.71 -30.71
N GLN A 663 0.94 33.76 -29.60
CA GLN A 663 -0.22 32.92 -29.36
C GLN A 663 -1.46 33.55 -29.99
N ALA A 664 -2.09 32.83 -30.91
CA ALA A 664 -3.33 33.17 -31.58
C ALA A 664 -3.89 31.89 -32.21
N ILE A 665 -5.18 31.85 -32.56
CA ILE A 665 -5.71 30.70 -33.32
C ILE A 665 -5.38 30.94 -34.79
N TYR A 666 -4.57 30.05 -35.37
CA TYR A 666 -4.16 30.08 -36.75
C TYR A 666 -4.88 28.98 -37.52
N LYS A 667 -5.67 29.37 -38.52
CA LYS A 667 -6.24 28.44 -39.51
C LYS A 667 -5.25 28.27 -40.66
N VAL A 668 -4.95 27.04 -41.05
CA VAL A 668 -4.10 26.77 -42.21
C VAL A 668 -4.75 27.35 -43.48
N HIS A 669 -3.99 28.14 -44.23
CA HIS A 669 -4.42 28.75 -45.48
C HIS A 669 -3.84 27.98 -46.67
N ALA A 670 -4.62 27.05 -47.22
CA ALA A 670 -4.25 26.31 -48.41
C ALA A 670 -5.49 25.92 -49.24
N PRO A 671 -5.34 25.60 -50.54
CA PRO A 671 -6.45 25.11 -51.35
C PRO A 671 -7.13 23.91 -50.69
N HIS A 672 -8.46 23.94 -50.64
CA HIS A 672 -9.29 22.87 -50.06
C HIS A 672 -9.12 22.62 -48.54
N LYS A 673 -8.44 23.52 -47.81
CA LYS A 673 -8.40 23.50 -46.34
C LYS A 673 -9.37 24.50 -45.72
N ASN A 674 -10.17 24.04 -44.77
CA ASN A 674 -11.01 24.88 -43.92
C ASN A 674 -11.41 24.11 -42.66
N TRP A 675 -11.99 24.81 -41.68
CA TRP A 675 -12.66 24.16 -40.56
C TRP A 675 -13.77 23.21 -41.03
N ALA A 676 -14.01 22.12 -40.31
CA ALA A 676 -15.15 21.27 -40.61
C ALA A 676 -16.46 22.07 -40.44
N SER A 677 -17.41 21.86 -41.36
CA SER A 677 -18.65 22.64 -41.40
C SER A 677 -19.76 22.09 -40.51
N ASP A 678 -19.60 20.87 -40.00
CA ASP A 678 -20.65 20.11 -39.31
C ASP A 678 -20.42 19.94 -37.79
N VAL A 679 -19.51 20.74 -37.22
CA VAL A 679 -19.22 20.88 -35.78
C VAL A 679 -20.20 21.82 -35.06
N SER A 680 -19.97 22.08 -33.76
CA SER A 680 -20.74 23.07 -33.02
C SER A 680 -20.57 24.49 -33.58
N GLY A 681 -21.66 25.25 -33.62
CA GLY A 681 -21.65 26.67 -33.99
C GLY A 681 -21.20 27.64 -32.89
N GLU A 682 -20.85 27.12 -31.70
CA GLU A 682 -20.17 27.89 -30.66
C GLU A 682 -18.92 28.57 -31.23
N ASN A 683 -18.63 29.80 -30.78
CA ASN A 683 -17.58 30.64 -31.35
C ASN A 683 -17.65 30.82 -32.89
N GLY A 684 -18.84 30.71 -33.49
CA GLY A 684 -19.08 30.76 -34.94
C GLY A 684 -18.79 29.45 -35.66
N ASN A 685 -17.70 28.79 -35.29
CA ASN A 685 -17.33 27.42 -35.67
C ASN A 685 -16.37 26.90 -34.59
N TYR A 686 -16.70 25.78 -33.93
CA TYR A 686 -15.90 25.24 -32.83
C TYR A 686 -15.04 24.03 -33.22
N ASP A 687 -14.52 23.99 -34.45
CA ASP A 687 -13.60 22.94 -34.92
C ASP A 687 -12.31 22.92 -34.08
N TYR A 688 -11.50 23.97 -34.19
CA TYR A 688 -10.24 24.08 -33.43
C TYR A 688 -10.43 24.01 -31.90
N LEU A 689 -10.06 22.94 -31.20
CA LEU A 689 -10.10 22.95 -29.74
C LEU A 689 -8.78 23.44 -29.14
N MET A 690 -7.67 22.77 -29.46
CA MET A 690 -6.33 23.00 -28.92
C MET A 690 -5.25 22.27 -29.73
N PHE A 691 -3.97 22.63 -29.48
CA PHE A 691 -2.78 22.00 -30.08
C PHE A 691 -2.81 22.00 -31.62
N ALA A 692 -2.35 20.92 -32.26
CA ALA A 692 -2.41 20.76 -33.71
C ALA A 692 -3.71 20.05 -34.09
N ASP A 693 -4.66 20.81 -34.61
CA ASP A 693 -6.02 20.39 -34.92
C ASP A 693 -6.05 19.57 -36.22
N LEU A 694 -6.54 18.33 -36.17
CA LEU A 694 -6.44 17.37 -37.26
C LEU A 694 -7.43 17.68 -38.38
N ASP A 695 -6.93 17.68 -39.61
CA ASP A 695 -7.78 17.78 -40.79
C ASP A 695 -8.34 16.38 -41.15
N LEU A 696 -9.46 16.02 -40.55
CA LEU A 696 -10.15 14.74 -40.78
C LEU A 696 -10.78 14.61 -42.17
N SER A 697 -10.71 15.66 -43.00
CA SER A 697 -11.06 15.60 -44.42
C SER A 697 -9.88 15.14 -45.29
N HIS A 698 -8.65 15.21 -44.77
CA HIS A 698 -7.46 14.78 -45.48
C HIS A 698 -7.43 13.25 -45.63
N PRO A 699 -7.25 12.69 -46.84
CA PRO A 699 -7.34 11.25 -47.08
C PRO A 699 -6.38 10.41 -46.22
N GLU A 700 -5.14 10.86 -46.05
CA GLU A 700 -4.13 10.13 -45.28
C GLU A 700 -4.44 10.09 -43.77
N VAL A 701 -4.88 11.23 -43.21
CA VAL A 701 -5.27 11.33 -41.79
C VAL A 701 -6.49 10.46 -41.52
N ARG A 702 -7.47 10.56 -42.42
CA ARG A 702 -8.70 9.77 -42.32
C ARG A 702 -8.41 8.27 -42.37
N GLU A 703 -7.60 7.83 -43.33
CA GLU A 703 -7.23 6.41 -43.45
C GLU A 703 -6.47 5.93 -42.20
N ASP A 704 -5.50 6.70 -41.72
CA ASP A 704 -4.69 6.32 -40.54
C ASP A 704 -5.53 6.17 -39.27
N ILE A 705 -6.50 7.07 -39.04
CA ILE A 705 -7.37 7.00 -37.86
C ILE A 705 -8.40 5.85 -37.98
N LEU A 706 -8.93 5.59 -39.18
CA LEU A 706 -9.81 4.43 -39.39
C LEU A 706 -9.06 3.11 -39.14
N GLN A 707 -7.83 3.00 -39.64
CA GLN A 707 -6.97 1.85 -39.38
C GLN A 707 -6.63 1.71 -37.90
N TRP A 708 -6.34 2.82 -37.22
CA TRP A 708 -6.12 2.84 -35.78
C TRP A 708 -7.33 2.31 -35.02
N GLY A 709 -8.55 2.75 -35.39
CA GLY A 709 -9.79 2.30 -34.77
C GLY A 709 -9.99 0.78 -34.88
N THR A 710 -9.68 0.20 -36.04
CA THR A 710 -9.68 -1.27 -36.22
C THR A 710 -8.58 -1.91 -35.37
N TRP A 711 -7.35 -1.42 -35.47
CA TRP A 711 -6.19 -1.98 -34.78
C TRP A 711 -6.36 -2.02 -33.26
N ILE A 712 -6.77 -0.92 -32.63
CA ILE A 712 -6.90 -0.86 -31.17
C ILE A 712 -8.06 -1.73 -30.68
N THR A 713 -9.15 -1.77 -31.46
CA THR A 713 -10.32 -2.61 -31.16
C THR A 713 -9.94 -4.09 -31.21
N ASP A 714 -9.19 -4.53 -32.22
CA ASP A 714 -8.73 -5.92 -32.31
C ASP A 714 -7.68 -6.23 -31.23
N THR A 715 -6.71 -5.34 -31.05
CA THR A 715 -5.59 -5.53 -30.12
C THR A 715 -6.06 -5.69 -28.68
N LEU A 716 -7.04 -4.90 -28.25
CA LEU A 716 -7.56 -4.89 -26.88
C LEU A 716 -8.97 -5.49 -26.78
N SER A 717 -9.50 -6.05 -27.87
CA SER A 717 -10.86 -6.62 -27.93
C SER A 717 -11.91 -5.68 -27.32
N LEU A 718 -11.90 -4.43 -27.77
CA LEU A 718 -12.73 -3.36 -27.19
C LEU A 718 -14.22 -3.58 -27.49
N SER A 719 -15.06 -3.28 -26.50
CA SER A 719 -16.51 -3.33 -26.64
C SER A 719 -17.12 -1.99 -27.03
N GLY A 720 -16.37 -0.90 -26.85
CA GLY A 720 -16.82 0.41 -27.23
C GLY A 720 -15.80 1.52 -26.98
N MET A 721 -16.22 2.75 -27.26
CA MET A 721 -15.42 3.96 -27.09
C MET A 721 -16.25 5.15 -26.62
N ARG A 722 -15.62 6.05 -25.88
CA ARG A 722 -16.08 7.42 -25.67
C ARG A 722 -15.28 8.33 -26.60
N LEU A 723 -15.97 9.10 -27.45
CA LEU A 723 -15.37 10.10 -28.31
C LEU A 723 -15.21 11.39 -27.51
N ASP A 724 -13.97 11.69 -27.13
CA ASP A 724 -13.61 12.94 -26.46
C ASP A 724 -13.91 14.13 -27.35
N ALA A 725 -14.37 15.23 -26.75
CA ALA A 725 -14.52 16.50 -27.46
C ALA A 725 -15.38 16.39 -28.75
N ALA A 726 -16.42 15.54 -28.75
CA ALA A 726 -17.18 15.17 -29.95
C ALA A 726 -17.79 16.37 -30.72
N LYS A 727 -18.00 17.51 -30.06
CA LYS A 727 -18.51 18.72 -30.71
C LYS A 727 -17.49 19.51 -31.54
N HIS A 728 -16.22 19.11 -31.47
CA HIS A 728 -15.07 19.83 -32.02
C HIS A 728 -14.54 19.26 -33.34
N PHE A 729 -15.03 18.12 -33.81
CA PHE A 729 -14.61 17.58 -35.10
C PHE A 729 -15.78 16.98 -35.87
N SER A 730 -15.59 16.76 -37.17
CA SER A 730 -16.67 16.45 -38.10
C SER A 730 -17.56 15.28 -37.64
N ALA A 731 -18.86 15.55 -37.45
CA ALA A 731 -19.86 14.54 -37.14
C ALA A 731 -19.95 13.49 -38.26
N LYS A 732 -19.78 13.89 -39.52
CA LYS A 732 -19.69 12.96 -40.65
C LYS A 732 -18.51 11.98 -40.48
N PHE A 733 -17.33 12.48 -40.10
CA PHE A 733 -16.20 11.60 -39.84
C PHE A 733 -16.49 10.65 -38.68
N GLN A 734 -17.08 11.13 -37.59
CA GLN A 734 -17.47 10.28 -36.45
C GLN A 734 -18.40 9.15 -36.90
N LYS A 735 -19.43 9.45 -37.70
CA LYS A 735 -20.32 8.44 -38.27
C LYS A 735 -19.54 7.39 -39.07
N ASP A 736 -18.65 7.85 -39.95
CA ASP A 736 -17.88 6.97 -40.81
C ASP A 736 -16.90 6.10 -40.00
N PHE A 737 -16.30 6.66 -38.94
CA PHE A 737 -15.41 5.95 -38.01
C PHE A 737 -16.15 4.85 -37.25
N VAL A 738 -17.31 5.15 -36.70
CA VAL A 738 -18.15 4.14 -36.01
C VAL A 738 -18.58 3.04 -36.96
N ASN A 739 -19.04 3.40 -38.17
CA ASN A 739 -19.43 2.43 -39.19
C ASN A 739 -18.25 1.56 -39.63
N HIS A 740 -17.06 2.13 -39.76
CA HIS A 740 -15.86 1.40 -40.09
C HIS A 740 -15.57 0.34 -39.03
N ILE A 741 -15.43 0.70 -37.74
CA ILE A 741 -15.16 -0.24 -36.65
C ILE A 741 -16.21 -1.35 -36.58
N ARG A 742 -17.50 -1.00 -36.74
CA ARG A 742 -18.58 -1.99 -36.75
C ARG A 742 -18.50 -2.96 -37.92
N SER A 743 -18.00 -2.50 -39.06
CA SER A 743 -17.83 -3.34 -40.25
C SER A 743 -16.54 -4.17 -40.25
N THR A 744 -15.48 -3.71 -39.57
CA THR A 744 -14.14 -4.32 -39.65
C THR A 744 -13.74 -5.11 -38.42
N ALA A 745 -14.16 -4.71 -37.22
CA ALA A 745 -13.68 -5.28 -35.96
C ALA A 745 -14.82 -5.84 -35.09
N ASN A 746 -15.82 -5.02 -34.75
CA ASN A 746 -16.87 -5.40 -33.79
C ASN A 746 -18.26 -4.86 -34.19
N PRO A 747 -19.16 -5.70 -34.76
CA PRO A 747 -20.51 -5.28 -35.17
C PRO A 747 -21.36 -4.65 -34.06
N ASP A 748 -21.11 -5.01 -32.80
CA ASP A 748 -21.86 -4.56 -31.62
C ASP A 748 -21.14 -3.41 -30.88
N PHE A 749 -20.20 -2.71 -31.54
CA PHE A 749 -19.38 -1.67 -30.92
C PHE A 749 -20.22 -0.50 -30.40
N PHE A 750 -20.14 -0.27 -29.08
CA PHE A 750 -20.87 0.80 -28.40
C PHE A 750 -20.07 2.11 -28.41
N VAL A 751 -20.74 3.25 -28.65
CA VAL A 751 -20.05 4.55 -28.73
C VAL A 751 -20.82 5.62 -27.97
N ILE A 752 -20.10 6.42 -27.19
CA ILE A 752 -20.63 7.58 -26.47
C ILE A 752 -19.94 8.84 -26.99
N GLY A 753 -20.69 9.83 -27.45
CA GLY A 753 -20.16 11.15 -27.80
C GLY A 753 -20.15 12.11 -26.62
N GLU A 754 -18.99 12.70 -26.31
CA GLU A 754 -18.92 13.84 -25.38
C GLU A 754 -19.31 15.15 -26.09
N TYR A 755 -20.60 15.31 -26.37
CA TYR A 755 -21.15 16.58 -26.86
C TYR A 755 -21.55 17.48 -25.70
N TRP A 756 -20.57 18.15 -25.06
CA TRP A 756 -20.79 18.88 -23.81
C TRP A 756 -21.57 20.20 -24.00
N THR A 757 -22.88 20.18 -23.71
CA THR A 757 -23.77 21.35 -23.73
C THR A 757 -25.01 21.15 -22.87
N GLY A 758 -25.47 22.20 -22.17
CA GLY A 758 -26.76 22.18 -21.44
C GLY A 758 -28.00 22.31 -22.35
N ASN A 759 -27.82 22.40 -23.67
CA ASN A 759 -28.92 22.48 -24.63
C ASN A 759 -29.25 21.12 -25.24
N VAL A 760 -30.32 20.48 -24.76
CA VAL A 760 -30.79 19.17 -25.26
C VAL A 760 -31.04 19.16 -26.77
N GLN A 761 -31.50 20.26 -27.37
CA GLN A 761 -31.75 20.30 -28.82
C GLN A 761 -30.44 20.18 -29.62
N ALA A 762 -29.36 20.80 -29.14
CA ALA A 762 -28.07 20.68 -29.81
C ALA A 762 -27.52 19.25 -29.76
N ILE A 763 -27.75 18.52 -28.66
CA ILE A 763 -27.41 17.09 -28.55
C ILE A 763 -28.28 16.25 -29.50
N MET A 764 -29.58 16.54 -29.57
CA MET A 764 -30.51 15.86 -30.49
C MET A 764 -30.12 16.05 -31.96
N ASP A 765 -29.75 17.27 -32.37
CA ASP A 765 -29.30 17.58 -33.73
C ASP A 765 -28.00 16.85 -34.05
N TYR A 766 -27.09 16.72 -33.08
CA TYR A 766 -25.86 15.95 -33.20
C TYR A 766 -26.15 14.45 -33.38
N LEU A 767 -27.02 13.87 -32.54
CA LEU A 767 -27.42 12.47 -32.66
C LEU A 767 -28.14 12.18 -33.99
N GLU A 768 -28.96 13.12 -34.49
CA GLU A 768 -29.63 12.98 -35.79
C GLU A 768 -28.64 12.90 -36.96
N LYS A 769 -27.57 13.72 -36.95
CA LYS A 769 -26.49 13.65 -37.96
C LYS A 769 -25.80 12.28 -37.97
N LEU A 770 -25.75 11.62 -36.83
CA LEU A 770 -25.20 10.28 -36.63
C LEU A 770 -26.25 9.17 -36.76
N GLU A 771 -27.46 9.49 -37.23
CA GLU A 771 -28.57 8.55 -37.39
C GLU A 771 -28.94 7.79 -36.10
N TYR A 772 -28.64 8.38 -34.94
CA TYR A 772 -28.83 7.79 -33.61
C TYR A 772 -28.06 6.48 -33.40
N ASP A 773 -26.97 6.27 -34.15
CA ASP A 773 -26.12 5.09 -34.06
C ASP A 773 -25.18 5.10 -32.84
N ILE A 774 -25.17 6.19 -32.06
CA ILE A 774 -24.36 6.34 -30.85
C ILE A 774 -25.20 6.90 -29.69
N ALA A 775 -24.68 6.80 -28.47
CA ALA A 775 -25.19 7.50 -27.30
C ALA A 775 -24.47 8.84 -27.06
N ALA A 776 -24.99 9.67 -26.17
CA ALA A 776 -24.37 10.92 -25.73
C ALA A 776 -24.61 11.16 -24.23
N TYR A 777 -23.73 11.93 -23.60
CA TYR A 777 -23.90 12.33 -22.20
C TYR A 777 -25.13 13.22 -22.01
N ASP A 778 -25.95 12.91 -21.01
CA ASP A 778 -27.05 13.78 -20.59
C ASP A 778 -26.55 14.95 -19.71
N VAL A 779 -25.75 15.83 -20.30
CA VAL A 779 -25.26 17.05 -19.64
C VAL A 779 -26.40 17.91 -19.07
N PRO A 780 -27.55 18.11 -19.76
CA PRO A 780 -28.71 18.79 -19.17
C PRO A 780 -29.19 18.16 -17.86
N LEU A 781 -29.21 16.82 -17.75
CA LEU A 781 -29.58 16.13 -16.50
C LEU A 781 -28.58 16.39 -15.38
N ILE A 782 -27.27 16.36 -15.67
CA ILE A 782 -26.22 16.70 -14.70
C ILE A 782 -26.39 18.15 -14.22
N GLU A 783 -26.68 19.08 -15.12
CA GLU A 783 -26.97 20.47 -14.75
C GLU A 783 -28.22 20.57 -13.86
N ASN A 784 -29.27 19.80 -14.14
CA ASN A 784 -30.48 19.76 -13.31
C ASN A 784 -30.16 19.21 -11.91
N PHE A 785 -29.41 18.10 -11.80
CA PHE A 785 -28.93 17.58 -10.52
C PHE A 785 -28.14 18.63 -9.73
N SER A 786 -27.19 19.29 -10.39
CA SER A 786 -26.38 20.35 -9.76
C SER A 786 -27.25 21.52 -9.32
N LYS A 787 -28.14 22.04 -10.18
CA LYS A 787 -29.03 23.17 -9.84
C LYS A 787 -29.92 22.84 -8.63
N LEU A 788 -30.53 21.65 -8.60
CA LEU A 788 -31.45 21.24 -7.55
C LEU A 788 -30.73 20.94 -6.22
N SER A 789 -29.49 20.44 -6.24
CA SER A 789 -28.74 20.11 -5.01
C SER A 789 -28.44 21.34 -4.14
N HIS A 790 -28.43 22.54 -4.71
CA HIS A 790 -28.19 23.80 -4.01
C HIS A 790 -29.45 24.44 -3.42
N ILE A 791 -30.65 23.86 -3.66
CA ILE A 791 -31.93 24.42 -3.22
C ILE A 791 -32.55 23.51 -2.14
N PRO A 792 -32.60 23.93 -0.86
CA PRO A 792 -33.30 23.19 0.18
C PRO A 792 -34.80 23.05 -0.15
N GLY A 793 -35.31 21.82 -0.19
CA GLY A 793 -36.71 21.53 -0.53
C GLY A 793 -37.06 21.70 -2.02
N ALA A 794 -36.06 21.58 -2.91
CA ALA A 794 -36.28 21.65 -4.36
C ALA A 794 -37.36 20.67 -4.85
N ASP A 795 -38.12 21.09 -5.85
CA ASP A 795 -39.12 20.24 -6.51
C ASP A 795 -38.44 19.26 -7.46
N LEU A 796 -38.36 17.99 -7.05
CA LEU A 796 -37.70 16.94 -7.84
C LEU A 796 -38.51 16.47 -9.04
N ARG A 797 -39.77 16.92 -9.21
CA ARG A 797 -40.63 16.50 -10.33
C ARG A 797 -40.12 16.98 -11.69
N ASP A 798 -39.35 18.07 -11.69
CA ASP A 798 -38.79 18.67 -12.91
C ASP A 798 -37.38 18.17 -13.25
N ILE A 799 -36.86 17.15 -12.54
CA ILE A 799 -35.45 16.72 -12.68
C ILE A 799 -35.09 16.22 -14.09
N PHE A 800 -36.03 15.55 -14.75
CA PHE A 800 -35.87 15.05 -16.12
C PHE A 800 -36.33 16.05 -17.18
N LYS A 801 -36.86 17.21 -16.78
CA LYS A 801 -37.39 18.16 -17.74
C LYS A 801 -36.27 18.78 -18.56
N ASP A 802 -36.48 18.79 -19.88
CA ASP A 802 -35.55 19.33 -20.88
C ASP A 802 -34.19 18.62 -20.89
N THR A 803 -34.18 17.32 -20.58
CA THR A 803 -32.97 16.48 -20.59
C THR A 803 -32.97 15.45 -21.72
N LEU A 804 -31.81 14.86 -22.01
CA LEU A 804 -31.69 13.84 -23.06
C LEU A 804 -32.47 12.59 -22.69
N VAL A 805 -32.42 12.13 -21.43
CA VAL A 805 -33.16 10.96 -20.97
C VAL A 805 -34.68 11.12 -21.09
N GLU A 806 -35.22 12.35 -20.99
CA GLU A 806 -36.64 12.61 -21.25
C GLU A 806 -36.98 12.50 -22.75
N ARG A 807 -36.07 12.90 -23.64
CA ARG A 807 -36.32 12.94 -25.09
C ARG A 807 -36.00 11.61 -25.77
N ARG A 808 -34.88 10.98 -25.40
CA ARG A 808 -34.24 9.81 -26.01
C ARG A 808 -33.49 8.99 -24.95
N PRO A 809 -34.22 8.26 -24.07
CA PRO A 809 -33.60 7.47 -23.01
C PRO A 809 -32.66 6.38 -23.53
N ASP A 810 -32.88 5.90 -24.76
CA ASP A 810 -32.08 4.87 -25.44
C ASP A 810 -30.73 5.38 -25.98
N GLN A 811 -30.50 6.71 -25.99
CA GLN A 811 -29.22 7.32 -26.37
C GLN A 811 -28.62 8.17 -25.24
N ALA A 812 -29.20 8.13 -24.04
CA ALA A 812 -28.71 8.88 -22.89
C ALA A 812 -27.75 8.03 -22.05
N VAL A 813 -26.59 8.62 -21.71
CA VAL A 813 -25.63 8.10 -20.71
C VAL A 813 -25.48 9.08 -19.56
#